data_AF-A0A9J5XFP9-F1
#
_entry.id   AF-A0A9J5XFP9-F1
#
_cell.length_a   1.000
_cell.length_b   1.000
_cell.length_c   1.000
_cell.angle_alpha   90.00
_cell.angle_beta   90.00
_cell.angle_gamma   90.00
#
_symmetry.space_group_name_H-M   'P 1'
#
loop_
_entity.id
_entity.type
_entity.pdbx_description
1 polymer ?
#
loop_
_entity_poly.entity_id
_entity_poly.type
_entity_poly.pdbx_seq_one_letter_code
_entity_poly.pdbx_strand_id
1 'polypeptide(L)'
;MARKEKGPKLEQSEGHIPKHSQLPLSRKVNTQKIFWVHRVSTLSKGNHREDFRWKRLFGYNGHRQWQIIVVPPLITGKAAVVISPLISLMQDQVMALKHRGIKADYLSSAQTDRGVKSNAELGHYDILYMTPEKACALPTSFWSRLLKAGMCLLAVDEAHCISEWGHDFRVEYKQLDKLRNVLLNVPFVGLTATATEKVRSDIINSLLMKDHHVAIGSFDRKNLFYGVKSFSRSSQFVDQLVEEISKYVDNANSTIVYCTTVKDTEEIFKSLLEAGIKAGIYHGQMANKAREESHRSFIRDEFYVMVATVAFGMGIDKPNVRYVIHYGCPKSLESYYQESGRCGRDGVPSACWLYYTRSDFGKADFYSAEARSASQRKAIMEAFSAAQHYCMLSTCRRKYLLDYFADEYAHNDCGNCDICTSSMKEKDLSREAFLLMACIQSCGGCWGLNLPIGILRGSRSKKIVDAQFDKLPFHGLGKELSANWWKGLAYQLISRDYLVETFKDMYKTVSVSEKGLQFLRSSNPDHQPPLFLPETPEMDLDEKNIDTPSETSEINSLAFKEFEGFSQAETQLYKILIEERIKLARATGTAPYAVCGDQTLKRISLTRPSTKARLANIDGVNQHFIKLYGDNFLQSIKRLSEACNLSLDGDPTSQTPVPSKTVTVPTNKKLTPAKFEAWKMWHEDGLMFKEIANFPGRAVAIKEQTVLEYILEAAREGCKMNWTRFCEETGLTRETFLSIQNAVSKVGREKLKPIKTELPEELSYGQIKAYLTMQEAGVSAEVFSSKSEQSCNEDECLTEISEVLQNSIIPSDMQGDDDIVEAPGITGINGASPPGKTEGAESHLLTEELRKEAASSEGDFLIHKKRQRVEAAAGESFRVLVATEESILSWLKNFDDGVTLSDLLEHFNGSTEKSLVNLLCCLEGEFLIYRKNNLYKLL
;
A
#
# COMPACT_ATOMS: atom_id res chain seq x y z
N MET A 1 -39.44 54.55 35.88
CA MET A 1 -39.20 55.77 35.09
C MET A 1 -39.31 55.35 33.62
N ALA A 2 -40.40 55.67 32.91
CA ALA A 2 -40.76 56.97 32.30
C ALA A 2 -40.15 57.12 30.88
N ARG A 3 -40.91 57.45 29.81
CA ARG A 3 -42.35 57.76 29.70
C ARG A 3 -42.87 57.61 28.25
N LYS A 4 -44.11 57.12 28.09
CA LYS A 4 -45.18 57.51 27.11
C LYS A 4 -44.88 57.47 25.58
N GLU A 5 -45.63 56.65 24.82
CA GLU A 5 -46.77 57.03 23.91
C GLU A 5 -46.32 57.33 22.46
N LYS A 6 -47.12 57.10 21.40
CA LYS A 6 -48.57 56.78 21.25
C LYS A 6 -48.82 55.89 20.01
N GLY A 7 -50.02 55.29 19.90
CA GLY A 7 -50.49 54.58 18.69
C GLY A 7 -51.08 55.53 17.62
N PRO A 8 -51.90 55.04 16.65
CA PRO A 8 -52.98 54.07 16.88
C PRO A 8 -52.99 52.83 15.95
N LYS A 9 -53.95 51.93 16.18
CA LYS A 9 -54.38 50.85 15.26
C LYS A 9 -55.49 51.35 14.32
N LEU A 10 -55.69 50.66 13.21
CA LEU A 10 -56.99 50.48 12.53
C LEU A 10 -57.08 49.04 12.00
N GLU A 11 -58.29 48.54 11.79
CA GLU A 11 -58.61 47.15 11.42
C GLU A 11 -59.24 47.07 10.01
N GLN A 12 -59.69 45.86 9.61
CA GLN A 12 -60.38 45.55 8.34
C GLN A 12 -59.45 45.45 7.11
N SER A 13 -59.66 44.58 6.11
CA SER A 13 -60.64 43.47 5.94
C SER A 13 -60.05 42.34 5.08
N GLU A 14 -60.89 41.35 4.71
CA GLU A 14 -60.53 40.13 3.97
C GLU A 14 -59.98 40.37 2.55
N GLY A 15 -59.20 39.40 2.04
CA GLY A 15 -58.69 39.40 0.66
C GLY A 15 -57.81 38.19 0.34
N HIS A 16 -58.40 37.11 -0.18
CA HIS A 16 -57.70 35.86 -0.48
C HIS A 16 -57.35 35.76 -1.98
N ILE A 17 -56.07 35.74 -2.35
CA ILE A 17 -55.54 35.27 -3.65
C ILE A 17 -54.02 34.99 -3.49
N PRO A 18 -53.49 33.86 -3.99
CA PRO A 18 -52.11 33.45 -3.73
C PRO A 18 -51.09 34.14 -4.66
N LYS A 19 -49.93 34.50 -4.12
CA LYS A 19 -48.73 34.87 -4.92
C LYS A 19 -47.47 34.26 -4.31
N HIS A 20 -46.65 33.64 -5.17
CA HIS A 20 -45.30 33.24 -4.82
C HIS A 20 -44.42 34.48 -4.56
N SER A 21 -43.76 34.53 -3.40
CA SER A 21 -42.60 35.37 -3.11
C SER A 21 -41.61 34.51 -2.31
N GLN A 22 -40.40 34.28 -2.82
CA GLN A 22 -39.25 35.19 -2.65
C GLN A 22 -39.03 35.59 -1.18
N LEU A 23 -38.14 34.85 -0.50
CA LEU A 23 -37.44 35.30 0.70
C LEU A 23 -35.94 35.49 0.39
N PRO A 24 -35.28 36.52 0.94
CA PRO A 24 -34.04 37.04 0.35
C PRO A 24 -32.77 36.30 0.80
N LEU A 25 -31.95 35.84 -0.16
CA LEU A 25 -30.55 35.45 0.09
C LEU A 25 -29.67 36.71 0.18
N SER A 26 -29.62 37.34 1.35
CA SER A 26 -28.76 38.50 1.63
C SER A 26 -28.01 38.40 2.97
N ARG A 27 -27.40 37.25 3.25
CA ARG A 27 -26.35 37.13 4.27
C ARG A 27 -25.03 36.71 3.62
N LYS A 28 -23.97 37.48 3.90
CA LYS A 28 -22.61 37.25 3.37
C LYS A 28 -22.06 35.94 3.91
N VAL A 29 -21.95 34.92 3.06
CA VAL A 29 -21.20 33.70 3.38
C VAL A 29 -19.71 34.00 3.21
N ASN A 30 -18.91 33.73 4.23
CA ASN A 30 -17.48 34.08 4.24
C ASN A 30 -16.65 32.95 3.61
N THR A 31 -16.56 32.92 2.27
CA THR A 31 -16.10 31.77 1.47
C THR A 31 -14.58 31.69 1.32
N GLN A 32 -13.83 31.53 2.43
CA GLN A 32 -12.38 31.23 2.39
C GLN A 32 -12.02 29.83 2.93
N LYS A 33 -12.99 29.03 3.38
CA LYS A 33 -12.75 27.71 3.98
C LYS A 33 -12.87 26.58 2.96
N ILE A 34 -11.78 25.82 2.80
CA ILE A 34 -11.66 24.33 2.88
C ILE A 34 -10.35 23.87 2.22
N PHE A 35 -9.59 23.03 2.93
CA PHE A 35 -8.48 22.22 2.43
C PHE A 35 -8.88 20.74 2.67
N TRP A 36 -8.28 19.76 1.99
CA TRP A 36 -8.51 18.35 2.34
C TRP A 36 -7.37 17.41 1.91
N VAL A 37 -6.58 16.93 2.87
CA VAL A 37 -5.95 15.60 2.79
C VAL A 37 -6.93 14.60 3.43
N HIS A 38 -6.67 13.30 3.26
CA HIS A 38 -7.56 12.13 3.40
C HIS A 38 -8.60 12.08 4.56
N ARG A 39 -9.52 11.09 4.46
CA ARG A 39 -10.46 10.57 5.48
C ARG A 39 -10.68 11.41 6.78
N VAL A 40 -11.81 12.12 6.85
CA VAL A 40 -12.38 12.63 8.12
C VAL A 40 -12.67 11.48 9.11
N SER A 41 -12.15 11.62 10.33
CA SER A 41 -12.60 10.92 11.54
C SER A 41 -13.42 11.87 12.45
N THR A 42 -13.98 11.36 13.55
CA THR A 42 -15.03 12.06 14.32
C THR A 42 -14.52 13.19 15.21
N LEU A 43 -14.84 14.44 14.84
CA LEU A 43 -14.86 15.56 15.79
C LEU A 43 -16.29 15.86 16.26
N SER A 44 -16.48 15.84 17.58
CA SER A 44 -17.70 16.24 18.28
C SER A 44 -17.43 17.45 19.18
N LYS A 45 -18.39 18.39 19.23
CA LYS A 45 -18.39 19.76 19.84
C LYS A 45 -18.20 20.90 18.83
N GLY A 46 -19.30 21.26 18.17
CA GLY A 46 -19.43 22.43 17.30
C GLY A 46 -20.85 22.52 16.75
N ASN A 47 -21.55 23.65 16.94
CA ASN A 47 -23.00 23.75 16.71
C ASN A 47 -23.35 24.56 15.44
N HIS A 48 -23.18 23.95 14.26
CA HIS A 48 -23.66 24.53 12.99
C HIS A 48 -24.39 23.49 12.12
N ARG A 49 -25.59 23.87 11.64
CA ARG A 49 -26.45 23.01 10.80
C ARG A 49 -25.92 22.78 9.37
N GLU A 50 -24.90 23.53 8.93
CA GLU A 50 -24.39 23.45 7.56
C GLU A 50 -23.37 22.31 7.36
N ASP A 51 -22.52 22.03 8.36
CA ASP A 51 -21.65 20.83 8.40
C ASP A 51 -22.43 19.53 8.17
N PHE A 52 -23.65 19.48 8.70
CA PHE A 52 -24.54 18.32 8.58
C PHE A 52 -24.96 18.02 7.14
N ARG A 53 -24.87 19.00 6.22
CA ARG A 53 -25.23 18.82 4.81
C ARG A 53 -24.10 18.13 4.03
N TRP A 54 -22.86 18.51 4.28
CA TRP A 54 -21.68 17.88 3.68
C TRP A 54 -21.39 16.49 4.29
N LYS A 55 -21.53 16.33 5.62
CA LYS A 55 -21.35 15.03 6.31
C LYS A 55 -22.27 13.91 5.82
N ARG A 56 -23.35 14.23 5.10
CA ARG A 56 -24.31 13.25 4.55
C ARG A 56 -24.05 12.85 3.09
N LEU A 57 -23.14 13.52 2.38
CA LEU A 57 -22.87 13.29 0.96
C LEU A 57 -21.67 12.36 0.69
N PHE A 58 -20.67 12.34 1.57
CA PHE A 58 -19.39 11.66 1.31
C PHE A 58 -19.29 10.30 2.01
N GLY A 59 -19.84 9.27 1.34
CA GLY A 59 -19.85 7.87 1.78
C GLY A 59 -18.47 7.18 1.82
N TYR A 60 -18.45 5.85 1.82
CA TYR A 60 -17.23 5.05 2.00
C TYR A 60 -16.43 4.79 0.70
N ASN A 61 -15.15 4.44 0.91
CA ASN A 61 -14.16 3.87 -0.04
C ASN A 61 -13.58 4.77 -1.17
N GLY A 62 -12.30 4.52 -1.47
CA GLY A 62 -11.60 4.87 -2.71
C GLY A 62 -11.60 6.35 -3.13
N HIS A 63 -12.61 6.74 -3.90
CA HIS A 63 -12.57 7.82 -4.89
C HIS A 63 -12.82 9.24 -4.31
N ARG A 64 -12.31 9.54 -3.11
CA ARG A 64 -12.70 10.74 -2.34
C ARG A 64 -12.23 12.08 -2.94
N GLN A 65 -10.99 12.18 -3.43
CA GLN A 65 -10.46 13.44 -3.98
C GLN A 65 -11.26 13.93 -5.20
N TRP A 66 -11.62 13.01 -6.10
CA TRP A 66 -12.44 13.29 -7.29
C TRP A 66 -13.79 13.94 -6.93
N GLN A 67 -14.43 13.48 -5.85
CA GLN A 67 -15.72 14.03 -5.40
C GLN A 67 -15.59 15.49 -4.90
N ILE A 68 -14.44 15.88 -4.34
CA ILE A 68 -14.19 17.27 -3.89
C ILE A 68 -14.11 18.23 -5.08
N ILE A 69 -13.53 17.79 -6.20
CA ILE A 69 -13.47 18.55 -7.45
C ILE A 69 -14.86 18.64 -8.10
N VAL A 70 -15.58 17.52 -8.19
CA VAL A 70 -16.74 17.37 -9.09
C VAL A 70 -18.07 17.76 -8.45
N VAL A 71 -18.25 17.60 -7.14
CA VAL A 71 -19.54 17.89 -6.48
C VAL A 71 -19.86 19.40 -6.41
N PRO A 72 -18.94 20.32 -6.05
CA PRO A 72 -19.26 21.74 -5.97
C PRO A 72 -19.70 22.43 -7.28
N PRO A 73 -19.10 22.20 -8.48
CA PRO A 73 -19.58 22.83 -9.71
C PRO A 73 -20.99 22.37 -10.07
N LEU A 74 -21.28 21.07 -9.91
CA LEU A 74 -22.61 20.49 -10.16
C LEU A 74 -23.69 21.02 -9.20
N ILE A 75 -23.34 21.35 -7.96
CA ILE A 75 -24.27 21.97 -6.98
C ILE A 75 -24.45 23.47 -7.25
N THR A 76 -23.39 24.17 -7.68
CA THR A 76 -23.40 25.65 -7.78
C THR A 76 -23.72 26.19 -9.17
N GLY A 77 -23.71 25.36 -10.22
CA GLY A 77 -23.93 25.78 -11.60
C GLY A 77 -22.81 26.70 -12.13
N LYS A 78 -21.58 26.49 -11.66
CA LYS A 78 -20.40 27.34 -11.93
C LYS A 78 -19.17 26.47 -12.19
N ALA A 79 -18.28 26.94 -13.06
CA ALA A 79 -17.06 26.22 -13.41
C ALA A 79 -16.16 25.94 -12.19
N ALA A 80 -15.56 24.76 -12.15
CA ALA A 80 -14.39 24.44 -11.32
C ALA A 80 -13.14 24.41 -12.20
N VAL A 81 -12.05 25.04 -11.76
CA VAL A 81 -10.73 24.88 -12.42
C VAL A 81 -9.91 23.85 -11.66
N VAL A 82 -9.19 22.99 -12.38
CA VAL A 82 -8.26 22.01 -11.82
C VAL A 82 -6.88 22.20 -12.45
N ILE A 83 -5.90 22.62 -11.65
CA ILE A 83 -4.49 22.56 -12.03
C ILE A 83 -4.01 21.13 -11.76
N SER A 84 -3.42 20.43 -12.73
CA SER A 84 -2.86 19.09 -12.54
C SER A 84 -1.58 18.90 -13.39
N PRO A 85 -0.57 18.12 -12.96
CA PRO A 85 0.76 18.12 -13.59
C PRO A 85 0.84 17.31 -14.90
N LEU A 86 -0.24 16.62 -15.30
CA LEU A 86 -0.18 15.45 -16.17
C LEU A 86 -1.27 15.43 -17.23
N ILE A 87 -0.89 15.61 -18.49
CA ILE A 87 -1.84 15.71 -19.62
C ILE A 87 -2.65 14.41 -19.80
N SER A 88 -2.04 13.24 -19.63
CA SER A 88 -2.73 11.94 -19.73
C SER A 88 -3.83 11.77 -18.67
N LEU A 89 -3.52 12.04 -17.40
CA LEU A 89 -4.49 11.99 -16.30
C LEU A 89 -5.66 12.96 -16.55
N MET A 90 -5.37 14.19 -17.01
CA MET A 90 -6.42 15.15 -17.38
C MET A 90 -7.28 14.65 -18.54
N GLN A 91 -6.69 14.01 -19.56
CA GLN A 91 -7.43 13.42 -20.68
C GLN A 91 -8.37 12.31 -20.21
N ASP A 92 -7.89 11.37 -19.41
CA ASP A 92 -8.69 10.26 -18.88
C ASP A 92 -9.84 10.75 -17.99
N GLN A 93 -9.57 11.73 -17.11
CA GLN A 93 -10.61 12.35 -16.27
C GLN A 93 -11.64 13.12 -17.10
N VAL A 94 -11.22 13.88 -18.11
CA VAL A 94 -12.14 14.59 -19.02
C VAL A 94 -12.99 13.61 -19.82
N MET A 95 -12.43 12.51 -20.32
CA MET A 95 -13.21 11.46 -21.01
C MET A 95 -14.23 10.81 -20.07
N ALA A 96 -13.84 10.46 -18.84
CA ALA A 96 -14.73 9.90 -17.84
C ALA A 96 -15.86 10.87 -17.42
N LEU A 97 -15.59 12.18 -17.38
CA LEU A 97 -16.58 13.22 -17.11
C LEU A 97 -17.54 13.42 -18.29
N LYS A 98 -17.03 13.51 -19.53
CA LYS A 98 -17.85 13.60 -20.76
C LYS A 98 -18.79 12.40 -20.89
N HIS A 99 -18.32 11.17 -20.61
CA HIS A 99 -19.16 9.97 -20.56
C HIS A 99 -20.25 10.00 -19.48
N ARG A 100 -20.08 10.78 -18.40
CA ARG A 100 -21.08 11.00 -17.34
C ARG A 100 -22.02 12.17 -17.64
N GLY A 101 -21.93 12.78 -18.82
CA GLY A 101 -22.74 13.93 -19.24
C GLY A 101 -22.29 15.27 -18.64
N ILE A 102 -21.13 15.31 -17.97
CA ILE A 102 -20.58 16.52 -17.36
C ILE A 102 -19.72 17.26 -18.39
N LYS A 103 -19.88 18.58 -18.50
CA LYS A 103 -19.17 19.40 -19.49
C LYS A 103 -17.75 19.68 -18.99
N ALA A 104 -16.86 18.72 -19.17
CA ALA A 104 -15.45 18.87 -18.84
C ALA A 104 -14.60 19.15 -20.09
N ASP A 105 -13.48 19.86 -19.96
CA ASP A 105 -12.41 19.87 -20.97
C ASP A 105 -11.03 20.22 -20.38
N TYR A 106 -9.97 20.20 -21.19
CA TYR A 106 -8.60 20.53 -20.73
C TYR A 106 -7.85 21.54 -21.61
N LEU A 107 -7.02 22.37 -20.97
CA LEU A 107 -6.09 23.32 -21.59
C LEU A 107 -4.64 22.98 -21.23
N SER A 108 -3.87 22.53 -22.22
CA SER A 108 -2.42 22.31 -22.10
C SER A 108 -1.63 23.19 -23.08
N SER A 109 -0.30 23.13 -23.02
CA SER A 109 0.60 23.68 -24.05
C SER A 109 0.36 23.03 -25.43
N ALA A 110 0.08 21.72 -25.46
CA ALA A 110 -0.13 20.92 -26.67
C ALA A 110 -1.57 20.95 -27.24
N GLN A 111 -2.50 21.70 -26.64
CA GLN A 111 -3.90 21.76 -27.09
C GLN A 111 -4.01 22.50 -28.43
N THR A 112 -4.53 21.82 -29.45
CA THR A 112 -4.68 22.34 -30.82
C THR A 112 -6.00 23.07 -31.05
N ASP A 113 -7.07 22.70 -30.35
CA ASP A 113 -8.34 23.39 -30.46
C ASP A 113 -8.29 24.77 -29.78
N ARG A 114 -8.56 25.81 -30.57
CA ARG A 114 -8.67 27.20 -30.11
C ARG A 114 -10.04 27.49 -29.48
N GLY A 115 -11.05 26.68 -29.78
CA GLY A 115 -12.42 26.80 -29.26
C GLY A 115 -12.49 26.63 -27.74
N VAL A 116 -11.79 25.64 -27.17
CA VAL A 116 -11.78 25.39 -25.71
C VAL A 116 -11.53 26.65 -24.87
N LYS A 117 -10.59 27.52 -25.28
CA LYS A 117 -10.30 28.75 -24.53
C LYS A 117 -11.48 29.71 -24.54
N SER A 118 -12.07 29.96 -25.72
CA SER A 118 -13.24 30.85 -25.85
C SER A 118 -14.45 30.30 -25.11
N ASN A 119 -14.68 28.98 -25.20
CA ASN A 119 -15.76 28.28 -24.50
C ASN A 119 -15.60 28.34 -22.97
N ALA A 120 -14.36 28.29 -22.46
CA ALA A 120 -14.07 28.53 -21.05
C ALA A 120 -14.33 29.99 -20.64
N GLU A 121 -13.90 30.98 -21.42
CA GLU A 121 -14.21 32.40 -21.16
C GLU A 121 -15.72 32.71 -21.18
N LEU A 122 -16.53 31.88 -21.86
CA LEU A 122 -18.00 31.94 -21.90
C LEU A 122 -18.70 31.09 -20.81
N GLY A 123 -17.97 30.31 -20.01
CA GLY A 123 -18.54 29.46 -18.96
C GLY A 123 -19.28 28.21 -19.48
N HIS A 124 -18.90 27.66 -20.64
CA HIS A 124 -19.54 26.46 -21.20
C HIS A 124 -19.19 25.15 -20.48
N TYR A 125 -18.15 25.14 -19.63
CA TYR A 125 -17.66 23.95 -18.94
C TYR A 125 -17.97 24.00 -17.44
N ASP A 126 -18.48 22.88 -16.91
CA ASP A 126 -18.64 22.66 -15.48
C ASP A 126 -17.27 22.44 -14.81
N ILE A 127 -16.31 21.83 -15.53
CA ILE A 127 -14.96 21.53 -15.03
C ILE A 127 -13.91 21.79 -16.12
N LEU A 128 -12.88 22.57 -15.80
CA LEU A 128 -11.78 22.91 -16.70
C LEU A 128 -10.44 22.48 -16.10
N TYR A 129 -9.85 21.44 -16.67
CA TYR A 129 -8.50 21.00 -16.34
C TYR A 129 -7.45 21.86 -17.05
N MET A 130 -6.30 22.10 -16.43
CA MET A 130 -5.16 22.75 -17.08
C MET A 130 -3.82 22.37 -16.46
N THR A 131 -2.76 22.42 -17.26
CA THR A 131 -1.39 22.24 -16.75
C THR A 131 -0.91 23.51 -16.03
N PRO A 132 0.00 23.43 -15.04
CA PRO A 132 0.45 24.60 -14.30
C PRO A 132 1.19 25.62 -15.19
N GLU A 133 1.97 25.16 -16.18
CA GLU A 133 2.64 26.02 -17.14
C GLU A 133 1.61 26.82 -17.96
N LYS A 134 0.50 26.17 -18.34
CA LYS A 134 -0.61 26.82 -19.06
C LYS A 134 -1.37 27.81 -18.17
N ALA A 135 -1.59 27.48 -16.90
CA ALA A 135 -2.26 28.35 -15.94
C ALA A 135 -1.49 29.67 -15.72
N CYS A 136 -0.15 29.57 -15.57
CA CYS A 136 0.74 30.72 -15.41
C CYS A 136 0.96 31.51 -16.72
N ALA A 137 0.89 30.86 -17.89
CA ALA A 137 1.00 31.53 -19.19
C ALA A 137 -0.30 32.21 -19.67
N LEU A 138 -1.44 31.99 -19.01
CA LEU A 138 -2.72 32.62 -19.35
C LEU A 138 -2.81 34.04 -18.78
N PRO A 139 -3.14 35.07 -19.60
CA PRO A 139 -3.18 36.45 -19.14
C PRO A 139 -4.31 36.68 -18.14
N THR A 140 -4.15 37.65 -17.24
CA THR A 140 -5.15 38.08 -16.23
C THR A 140 -6.55 38.33 -16.82
N SER A 141 -6.62 38.75 -18.08
CA SER A 141 -7.89 38.97 -18.81
C SER A 141 -8.68 37.68 -19.06
N PHE A 142 -8.04 36.52 -19.22
CA PHE A 142 -8.72 35.21 -19.28
C PHE A 142 -9.37 34.90 -17.94
N TRP A 143 -8.59 34.96 -16.86
CA TRP A 143 -9.03 34.67 -15.49
C TRP A 143 -10.18 35.59 -15.05
N SER A 144 -10.14 36.87 -15.42
CA SER A 144 -11.20 37.85 -15.15
C SER A 144 -12.49 37.56 -15.94
N ARG A 145 -12.40 37.03 -17.17
CA ARG A 145 -13.57 36.59 -17.96
C ARG A 145 -14.19 35.33 -17.37
N LEU A 146 -13.39 34.32 -17.07
CA LEU A 146 -13.84 33.06 -16.44
C LEU A 146 -14.50 33.31 -15.08
N LEU A 147 -13.93 34.19 -14.26
CA LEU A 147 -14.54 34.60 -12.99
C LEU A 147 -15.89 35.31 -13.17
N LYS A 148 -16.03 36.13 -14.22
CA LYS A 148 -17.29 36.81 -14.58
C LYS A 148 -18.35 35.85 -15.14
N ALA A 149 -17.95 34.84 -15.92
CA ALA A 149 -18.84 33.78 -16.40
C ALA A 149 -19.36 32.93 -15.24
N GLY A 150 -18.49 32.63 -14.26
CA GLY A 150 -18.86 32.11 -12.96
C GLY A 150 -18.01 30.90 -12.56
N MET A 151 -17.09 31.12 -11.61
CA MET A 151 -16.23 30.08 -11.05
C MET A 151 -16.59 29.80 -9.59
N CYS A 152 -16.52 28.52 -9.16
CA CYS A 152 -16.81 28.10 -7.77
C CYS A 152 -15.57 27.69 -6.96
N LEU A 153 -14.53 27.14 -7.59
CA LEU A 153 -13.29 26.72 -6.94
C LEU A 153 -12.11 26.69 -7.91
N LEU A 154 -10.90 26.72 -7.36
CA LEU A 154 -9.67 26.34 -8.04
C LEU A 154 -8.98 25.21 -7.25
N ALA A 155 -8.99 24.00 -7.79
CA ALA A 155 -8.27 22.86 -7.25
C ALA A 155 -6.83 22.87 -7.76
N VAL A 156 -5.90 22.58 -6.86
CA VAL A 156 -4.49 22.31 -7.17
C VAL A 156 -4.27 20.84 -6.84
N ASP A 157 -4.34 20.02 -7.88
CA ASP A 157 -4.12 18.58 -7.84
C ASP A 157 -2.62 18.27 -7.76
N GLU A 158 -2.27 17.15 -7.15
CA GLU A 158 -0.91 16.77 -6.74
C GLU A 158 -0.06 17.94 -6.19
N ALA A 159 -0.65 18.72 -5.28
CA ALA A 159 -0.09 19.92 -4.68
C ALA A 159 1.30 19.73 -4.02
N HIS A 160 1.74 18.48 -3.76
CA HIS A 160 3.10 18.21 -3.30
C HIS A 160 4.18 18.75 -4.27
N CYS A 161 3.87 18.89 -5.57
CA CYS A 161 4.74 19.51 -6.58
C CYS A 161 5.14 20.95 -6.27
N ILE A 162 4.45 21.64 -5.36
CA ILE A 162 4.81 23.00 -4.90
C ILE A 162 6.12 23.01 -4.10
N SER A 163 6.42 21.93 -3.37
CA SER A 163 7.50 21.92 -2.37
C SER A 163 8.80 21.33 -2.90
N GLU A 164 9.93 21.95 -2.56
CA GLU A 164 11.27 21.37 -2.77
C GLU A 164 11.54 20.15 -1.87
N TRP A 165 10.69 19.93 -0.86
CA TRP A 165 10.67 18.73 -0.02
C TRP A 165 9.69 17.66 -0.53
N GLY A 166 9.03 17.91 -1.67
CA GLY A 166 8.20 16.93 -2.39
C GLY A 166 8.98 16.19 -3.45
N HIS A 167 8.55 14.97 -3.79
CA HIS A 167 9.27 14.06 -4.70
C HIS A 167 9.14 14.36 -6.20
N ASP A 168 8.25 15.28 -6.60
CA ASP A 168 8.12 15.81 -7.98
C ASP A 168 8.01 17.35 -7.97
N PHE A 169 9.02 18.05 -7.45
CA PHE A 169 9.03 19.51 -7.35
C PHE A 169 8.98 20.20 -8.74
N ARG A 170 8.08 21.17 -8.90
CA ARG A 170 7.90 21.97 -10.12
C ARG A 170 7.79 23.47 -9.82
N VAL A 171 8.50 24.29 -10.58
CA VAL A 171 8.66 25.74 -10.31
C VAL A 171 7.36 26.52 -10.61
N GLU A 172 6.57 26.04 -11.55
CA GLU A 172 5.32 26.66 -12.01
C GLU A 172 4.23 26.57 -10.94
N TYR A 173 4.23 25.51 -10.14
CA TYR A 173 3.33 25.36 -8.99
C TYR A 173 3.55 26.44 -7.92
N LYS A 174 4.79 26.87 -7.69
CA LYS A 174 5.10 28.02 -6.80
C LYS A 174 4.58 29.36 -7.34
N GLN A 175 4.19 29.46 -8.62
CA GLN A 175 3.68 30.69 -9.25
C GLN A 175 2.13 30.76 -9.30
N LEU A 176 1.44 29.78 -8.73
CA LEU A 176 -0.03 29.78 -8.59
C LEU A 176 -0.51 30.79 -7.53
N ASP A 177 0.39 31.27 -6.67
CA ASP A 177 0.19 32.37 -5.73
C ASP A 177 -0.37 33.63 -6.43
N LYS A 178 0.17 33.96 -7.61
CA LYS A 178 -0.21 35.13 -8.43
C LYS A 178 -1.69 35.16 -8.76
N LEU A 179 -2.33 33.99 -8.89
CA LEU A 179 -3.77 33.86 -9.17
C LEU A 179 -4.63 34.39 -8.00
N ARG A 180 -4.14 34.41 -6.76
CA ARG A 180 -4.85 34.99 -5.60
C ARG A 180 -5.23 36.46 -5.82
N ASN A 181 -4.36 37.22 -6.49
CA ASN A 181 -4.56 38.64 -6.77
C ASN A 181 -5.73 38.90 -7.74
N VAL A 182 -6.12 37.88 -8.52
CA VAL A 182 -7.23 37.94 -9.50
C VAL A 182 -8.48 37.25 -8.95
N LEU A 183 -8.30 36.14 -8.23
CA LEU A 183 -9.35 35.21 -7.81
C LEU A 183 -9.76 35.40 -6.34
N LEU A 184 -9.84 36.67 -5.89
CA LEU A 184 -9.97 37.08 -4.48
C LEU A 184 -11.09 36.37 -3.67
N ASN A 185 -12.18 36.00 -4.33
CA ASN A 185 -13.36 35.36 -3.70
C ASN A 185 -13.51 33.86 -4.03
N VAL A 186 -12.52 33.24 -4.67
CA VAL A 186 -12.57 31.82 -5.06
C VAL A 186 -11.79 30.97 -4.05
N PRO A 187 -12.38 29.92 -3.47
CA PRO A 187 -11.64 28.98 -2.62
C PRO A 187 -10.60 28.21 -3.45
N PHE A 188 -9.39 28.10 -2.91
CA PHE A 188 -8.34 27.24 -3.48
C PHE A 188 -8.27 25.97 -2.64
N VAL A 189 -8.21 24.81 -3.29
CA VAL A 189 -8.14 23.50 -2.60
C VAL A 189 -6.86 22.78 -3.03
N GLY A 190 -5.92 22.58 -2.12
CA GLY A 190 -4.77 21.71 -2.35
C GLY A 190 -5.13 20.24 -2.11
N LEU A 191 -4.87 19.38 -3.09
CA LEU A 191 -5.09 17.93 -3.04
C LEU A 191 -3.75 17.22 -3.27
N THR A 192 -3.47 16.17 -2.50
CA THR A 192 -2.21 15.40 -2.59
C THR A 192 -2.35 14.07 -1.84
N ALA A 193 -1.61 13.05 -2.26
CA ALA A 193 -1.60 11.72 -1.65
C ALA A 193 -0.48 11.49 -0.61
N THR A 194 0.61 12.28 -0.62
CA THR A 194 1.87 11.97 0.11
C THR A 194 2.53 13.16 0.80
N ALA A 195 1.76 14.17 1.22
CA ALA A 195 2.33 15.35 1.89
C ALA A 195 2.68 15.09 3.37
N THR A 196 3.97 14.93 3.64
CA THR A 196 4.59 15.05 4.98
C THR A 196 4.36 16.45 5.56
N GLU A 197 4.57 16.64 6.87
CA GLU A 197 4.27 17.92 7.53
C GLU A 197 5.00 19.13 6.90
N LYS A 198 6.30 18.97 6.59
CA LYS A 198 7.11 19.98 5.89
C LYS A 198 6.44 20.41 4.57
N VAL A 199 6.00 19.43 3.76
CA VAL A 199 5.34 19.65 2.47
C VAL A 199 3.96 20.30 2.66
N ARG A 200 3.17 19.88 3.67
CA ARG A 200 1.88 20.51 4.00
C ARG A 200 2.05 22.01 4.30
N SER A 201 3.04 22.36 5.13
CA SER A 201 3.36 23.75 5.48
C SER A 201 3.80 24.58 4.27
N ASP A 202 4.64 24.01 3.39
CA ASP A 202 5.09 24.70 2.18
C ASP A 202 3.93 24.97 1.20
N ILE A 203 3.02 24.00 0.98
CA ILE A 203 1.80 24.20 0.17
C ILE A 203 0.93 25.34 0.74
N ILE A 204 0.73 25.36 2.06
CA ILE A 204 -0.08 26.38 2.75
C ILE A 204 0.52 27.78 2.54
N ASN A 205 1.83 27.92 2.73
CA ASN A 205 2.55 29.18 2.59
C ASN A 205 2.59 29.64 1.13
N SER A 206 3.02 28.78 0.21
CA SER A 206 3.18 29.07 -1.21
C SER A 206 1.84 29.37 -1.90
N LEU A 207 0.73 28.72 -1.53
CA LEU A 207 -0.61 29.07 -2.04
C LEU A 207 -1.29 30.21 -1.23
N LEU A 208 -0.59 30.88 -0.32
CA LEU A 208 -1.07 32.01 0.49
C LEU A 208 -2.43 31.72 1.18
N MET A 209 -2.54 30.55 1.80
CA MET A 209 -3.79 29.96 2.31
C MET A 209 -4.23 30.57 3.66
N LYS A 210 -5.16 31.52 3.63
CA LYS A 210 -5.76 32.18 4.82
C LYS A 210 -6.99 31.41 5.33
N ASP A 211 -7.19 31.37 6.67
CA ASP A 211 -8.30 30.66 7.36
C ASP A 211 -8.53 29.21 6.82
N HIS A 212 -7.41 28.51 6.60
CA HIS A 212 -7.41 27.19 5.98
C HIS A 212 -7.80 26.09 6.98
N HIS A 213 -8.48 25.05 6.49
CA HIS A 213 -8.89 23.90 7.29
C HIS A 213 -8.16 22.65 6.80
N VAL A 214 -7.06 22.27 7.46
CA VAL A 214 -6.37 21.00 7.14
C VAL A 214 -7.18 19.84 7.69
N ALA A 215 -7.79 19.06 6.81
CA ALA A 215 -8.07 17.65 7.10
C ALA A 215 -6.83 16.82 6.74
N ILE A 216 -6.55 15.79 7.55
CA ILE A 216 -5.64 14.68 7.28
C ILE A 216 -6.41 13.43 7.70
N GLY A 217 -6.12 12.30 7.08
CA GLY A 217 -6.74 11.04 7.42
C GLY A 217 -5.84 9.87 7.06
N SER A 218 -6.10 8.75 7.70
CA SER A 218 -5.11 7.68 7.78
C SER A 218 -4.67 7.14 6.41
N PHE A 219 -3.35 6.92 6.32
CA PHE A 219 -2.62 6.34 5.21
C PHE A 219 -2.66 4.78 5.29
N ASP A 220 -3.30 4.21 6.31
CA ASP A 220 -3.43 2.76 6.52
C ASP A 220 -4.32 2.08 5.45
N ARG A 221 -3.66 1.59 4.41
CA ARG A 221 -4.22 0.70 3.39
C ARG A 221 -4.29 -0.73 3.95
N LYS A 222 -5.23 -0.97 4.88
CA LYS A 222 -5.39 -2.26 5.57
C LYS A 222 -5.41 -3.49 4.66
N ASN A 223 -5.97 -3.37 3.45
CA ASN A 223 -6.10 -4.44 2.47
C ASN A 223 -4.81 -4.77 1.70
N LEU A 224 -3.74 -3.98 1.87
CA LEU A 224 -2.45 -4.22 1.21
C LEU A 224 -1.50 -5.01 2.12
N PHE A 225 -1.07 -6.17 1.65
CA PHE A 225 0.11 -6.85 2.16
C PHE A 225 1.36 -6.15 1.63
N TYR A 226 2.35 -5.93 2.50
CA TYR A 226 3.65 -5.38 2.15
C TYR A 226 4.74 -6.43 2.41
N GLY A 227 5.61 -6.69 1.45
CA GLY A 227 6.74 -7.60 1.62
C GLY A 227 7.98 -7.12 0.87
N VAL A 228 9.16 -7.46 1.36
CA VAL A 228 10.44 -7.14 0.72
C VAL A 228 11.34 -8.37 0.71
N LYS A 229 11.92 -8.68 -0.46
CA LYS A 229 12.88 -9.78 -0.66
C LYS A 229 14.22 -9.19 -1.15
N SER A 230 15.34 -9.65 -0.61
CA SER A 230 16.67 -9.38 -1.16
C SER A 230 17.00 -10.39 -2.27
N PHE A 231 17.57 -9.96 -3.39
CA PHE A 231 17.87 -10.85 -4.53
C PHE A 231 19.23 -10.58 -5.20
N SER A 232 19.70 -11.55 -6.00
CA SER A 232 20.80 -11.40 -6.95
C SER A 232 20.27 -11.19 -8.37
N ARG A 233 20.84 -10.25 -9.13
CA ARG A 233 20.51 -10.05 -10.56
C ARG A 233 21.13 -11.17 -11.43
N SER A 234 20.56 -12.37 -11.34
CA SER A 234 20.83 -13.53 -12.19
C SER A 234 19.61 -13.83 -13.07
N SER A 235 19.83 -14.50 -14.21
CA SER A 235 18.71 -14.95 -15.07
C SER A 235 17.75 -15.86 -14.31
N GLN A 236 18.29 -16.79 -13.51
CA GLN A 236 17.53 -17.69 -12.64
C GLN A 236 16.50 -16.97 -11.76
N PHE A 237 16.84 -15.78 -11.25
CA PHE A 237 15.88 -14.99 -10.47
C PHE A 237 14.78 -14.37 -11.35
N VAL A 238 15.12 -13.92 -12.56
CA VAL A 238 14.12 -13.44 -13.53
C VAL A 238 13.19 -14.58 -13.95
N ASP A 239 13.73 -15.78 -14.16
CA ASP A 239 12.96 -16.99 -14.48
C ASP A 239 11.98 -17.34 -13.34
N GLN A 240 12.43 -17.31 -12.08
CA GLN A 240 11.59 -17.48 -10.89
C GLN A 240 10.50 -16.39 -10.76
N LEU A 241 10.85 -15.13 -11.03
CA LEU A 241 9.90 -14.01 -11.01
C LEU A 241 8.82 -14.16 -12.11
N VAL A 242 9.21 -14.63 -13.29
CA VAL A 242 8.29 -14.96 -14.38
C VAL A 242 7.36 -16.13 -13.98
N GLU A 243 7.87 -17.14 -13.26
CA GLU A 243 7.06 -18.24 -12.73
C GLU A 243 6.09 -17.78 -11.61
N GLU A 244 6.51 -16.89 -10.70
CA GLU A 244 5.63 -16.24 -9.72
C GLU A 244 4.53 -15.44 -10.43
N ILE A 245 4.87 -14.64 -11.45
CA ILE A 245 3.92 -13.83 -12.22
C ILE A 245 2.93 -14.71 -13.01
N SER A 246 3.36 -15.83 -13.59
CA SER A 246 2.49 -16.75 -14.34
C SER A 246 1.30 -17.22 -13.49
N LYS A 247 1.56 -17.60 -12.23
CA LYS A 247 0.55 -18.06 -11.26
C LYS A 247 -0.47 -16.98 -10.90
N TYR A 248 -0.10 -15.71 -10.99
CA TYR A 248 -1.05 -14.58 -10.86
C TYR A 248 -1.90 -14.41 -12.13
N VAL A 249 -1.29 -14.54 -13.31
CA VAL A 249 -1.97 -14.43 -14.62
C VAL A 249 -3.02 -15.54 -14.81
N ASP A 250 -2.74 -16.77 -14.40
CA ASP A 250 -3.68 -17.91 -14.43
C ASP A 250 -4.97 -17.65 -13.64
N ASN A 251 -4.91 -16.79 -12.63
CA ASN A 251 -6.05 -16.38 -11.83
C ASN A 251 -6.70 -15.06 -12.32
N ALA A 252 -6.32 -14.57 -13.51
CA ALA A 252 -6.74 -13.30 -14.10
C ALA A 252 -6.39 -12.05 -13.25
N ASN A 253 -5.36 -12.15 -12.40
CA ASN A 253 -5.01 -11.13 -11.43
C ASN A 253 -4.08 -10.05 -12.03
N SER A 254 -4.62 -8.85 -12.26
CA SER A 254 -3.87 -7.74 -12.85
C SER A 254 -2.65 -7.35 -11.99
N THR A 255 -1.48 -7.30 -12.62
CA THR A 255 -0.17 -7.14 -11.99
C THR A 255 0.62 -5.98 -12.64
N ILE A 256 1.27 -5.14 -11.83
CA ILE A 256 2.19 -4.10 -12.32
C ILE A 256 3.59 -4.36 -11.77
N VAL A 257 4.59 -4.40 -12.65
CA VAL A 257 6.01 -4.53 -12.31
C VAL A 257 6.70 -3.17 -12.54
N TYR A 258 7.09 -2.49 -11.47
CA TYR A 258 7.83 -1.22 -11.51
C TYR A 258 9.34 -1.45 -11.46
N CYS A 259 10.01 -1.24 -12.58
CA CYS A 259 11.45 -1.36 -12.77
C CYS A 259 12.17 -0.02 -12.60
N THR A 260 13.34 -0.02 -11.94
CA THR A 260 14.12 1.22 -11.71
C THR A 260 14.79 1.79 -12.96
N THR A 261 15.01 1.00 -14.03
CA THR A 261 15.59 1.45 -15.29
C THR A 261 14.82 0.97 -16.51
N VAL A 262 15.01 1.62 -17.65
CA VAL A 262 14.43 1.18 -18.94
C VAL A 262 14.93 -0.21 -19.33
N LYS A 263 16.24 -0.49 -19.17
CA LYS A 263 16.82 -1.81 -19.46
C LYS A 263 16.15 -2.91 -18.64
N ASP A 264 16.00 -2.72 -17.32
CA ASP A 264 15.27 -3.69 -16.46
C ASP A 264 13.81 -3.89 -16.91
N THR A 265 13.20 -2.85 -17.51
CA THR A 265 11.81 -2.90 -18.03
C THR A 265 11.72 -3.74 -19.30
N GLU A 266 12.64 -3.53 -20.25
CA GLU A 266 12.71 -4.25 -21.52
C GLU A 266 13.13 -5.72 -21.33
N GLU A 267 14.05 -5.98 -20.38
CA GLU A 267 14.55 -7.31 -20.04
C GLU A 267 13.45 -8.20 -19.43
N ILE A 268 12.74 -7.73 -18.39
CA ILE A 268 11.64 -8.48 -17.77
C ILE A 268 10.46 -8.63 -18.75
N PHE A 269 10.15 -7.61 -19.55
CA PHE A 269 9.11 -7.71 -20.58
C PHE A 269 9.43 -8.78 -21.62
N LYS A 270 10.69 -8.88 -22.07
CA LYS A 270 11.15 -9.92 -23.00
C LYS A 270 10.99 -11.32 -22.39
N SER A 271 11.47 -11.54 -21.16
CA SER A 271 11.36 -12.84 -20.49
C SER A 271 9.90 -13.30 -20.28
N LEU A 272 8.98 -12.37 -19.96
CA LEU A 272 7.55 -12.68 -19.88
C LEU A 272 6.98 -13.15 -21.24
N LEU A 273 7.35 -12.49 -22.34
CA LEU A 273 6.92 -12.89 -23.69
C LEU A 273 7.53 -14.23 -24.12
N GLU A 274 8.78 -14.50 -23.77
CA GLU A 274 9.45 -15.78 -24.06
C GLU A 274 8.82 -16.96 -23.29
N ALA A 275 8.30 -16.70 -22.08
CA ALA A 275 7.45 -17.64 -21.33
C ALA A 275 5.99 -17.70 -21.82
N GLY A 276 5.63 -17.00 -22.90
CA GLY A 276 4.27 -16.97 -23.47
C GLY A 276 3.26 -16.10 -22.71
N ILE A 277 3.69 -15.38 -21.67
CA ILE A 277 2.82 -14.52 -20.86
C ILE A 277 2.55 -13.22 -21.62
N LYS A 278 1.26 -12.94 -21.86
CA LYS A 278 0.84 -11.65 -22.43
C LYS A 278 1.04 -10.54 -21.41
N ALA A 279 1.99 -9.67 -21.72
CA ALA A 279 2.31 -8.46 -20.97
C ALA A 279 2.27 -7.22 -21.87
N GLY A 280 2.22 -6.04 -21.25
CA GLY A 280 2.54 -4.76 -21.88
C GLY A 280 3.83 -4.15 -21.31
N ILE A 281 4.34 -3.13 -21.99
CA ILE A 281 5.51 -2.35 -21.57
C ILE A 281 5.20 -0.85 -21.51
N TYR A 282 5.76 -0.12 -20.53
CA TYR A 282 5.60 1.34 -20.43
C TYR A 282 6.83 2.08 -19.87
N HIS A 283 7.52 2.84 -20.71
CA HIS A 283 8.64 3.70 -20.31
C HIS A 283 8.72 5.00 -21.12
N GLY A 284 9.37 6.03 -20.55
CA GLY A 284 9.39 7.39 -21.10
C GLY A 284 10.06 7.55 -22.48
N GLN A 285 10.79 6.54 -22.94
CA GLN A 285 11.41 6.53 -24.29
C GLN A 285 10.45 6.03 -25.39
N MET A 286 9.31 5.45 -25.03
CA MET A 286 8.31 4.99 -26.00
C MET A 286 7.50 6.16 -26.60
N ALA A 287 7.26 6.07 -27.92
CA ALA A 287 6.38 7.00 -28.63
C ALA A 287 4.97 7.03 -28.02
N ASN A 288 4.36 8.22 -27.95
CA ASN A 288 3.09 8.45 -27.25
C ASN A 288 1.98 7.46 -27.66
N LYS A 289 1.80 7.19 -28.96
CA LYS A 289 0.81 6.21 -29.45
C LYS A 289 0.99 4.79 -28.88
N ALA A 290 2.24 4.34 -28.71
CA ALA A 290 2.53 3.02 -28.14
C ALA A 290 2.27 2.99 -26.63
N ARG A 291 2.51 4.12 -25.94
CA ARG A 291 2.18 4.29 -24.52
C ARG A 291 0.67 4.35 -24.28
N GLU A 292 -0.05 5.11 -25.11
CA GLU A 292 -1.52 5.20 -25.12
C GLU A 292 -2.15 3.82 -25.36
N GLU A 293 -1.66 3.07 -26.35
CA GLU A 293 -2.19 1.74 -26.67
C GLU A 293 -1.92 0.71 -25.56
N SER A 294 -0.70 0.69 -25.00
CA SER A 294 -0.35 -0.21 -23.91
C SER A 294 -1.17 0.09 -22.64
N HIS A 295 -1.38 1.37 -22.33
CA HIS A 295 -2.25 1.80 -21.22
C HIS A 295 -3.72 1.38 -21.45
N ARG A 296 -4.24 1.59 -22.66
CA ARG A 296 -5.61 1.22 -23.07
C ARG A 296 -5.87 -0.29 -22.93
N SER A 297 -4.93 -1.10 -23.42
CA SER A 297 -5.01 -2.57 -23.43
C SER A 297 -4.98 -3.15 -22.00
N PHE A 298 -4.11 -2.61 -21.14
CA PHE A 298 -4.05 -2.99 -19.72
C PHE A 298 -5.31 -2.62 -18.94
N ILE A 299 -5.86 -1.42 -19.17
CA ILE A 299 -7.13 -1.00 -18.55
C ILE A 299 -8.27 -1.96 -18.90
N ARG A 300 -8.30 -2.48 -20.13
CA ARG A 300 -9.34 -3.36 -20.67
C ARG A 300 -9.19 -4.85 -20.36
N ASP A 301 -8.13 -5.26 -19.67
CA ASP A 301 -7.80 -6.69 -19.47
C ASP A 301 -7.64 -7.44 -20.82
N GLU A 302 -6.99 -6.79 -21.78
CA GLU A 302 -6.47 -7.44 -23.00
C GLU A 302 -5.18 -8.22 -22.68
N PHE A 303 -4.43 -7.77 -21.66
CA PHE A 303 -3.38 -8.49 -20.95
C PHE A 303 -3.39 -8.12 -19.46
N TYR A 304 -2.86 -8.99 -18.59
CA TYR A 304 -2.92 -8.81 -17.13
C TYR A 304 -1.64 -8.24 -16.51
N VAL A 305 -0.49 -8.29 -17.19
CA VAL A 305 0.80 -7.80 -16.65
C VAL A 305 1.22 -6.53 -17.38
N MET A 306 1.62 -5.49 -16.65
CA MET A 306 2.38 -4.36 -17.21
C MET A 306 3.76 -4.28 -16.59
N VAL A 307 4.81 -4.27 -17.41
CA VAL A 307 6.18 -3.94 -16.98
C VAL A 307 6.45 -2.46 -17.27
N ALA A 308 6.86 -1.71 -16.27
CA ALA A 308 6.85 -0.25 -16.34
C ALA A 308 7.99 0.42 -15.57
N THR A 309 8.35 1.61 -16.00
CA THR A 309 9.06 2.58 -15.14
C THR A 309 8.05 3.47 -14.40
N VAL A 310 8.53 4.26 -13.43
CA VAL A 310 7.74 5.29 -12.69
C VAL A 310 6.85 6.15 -13.62
N ALA A 311 7.29 6.40 -14.86
CA ALA A 311 6.56 7.15 -15.88
C ALA A 311 5.15 6.61 -16.19
N PHE A 312 4.87 5.32 -15.94
CA PHE A 312 3.53 4.73 -16.07
C PHE A 312 2.59 5.16 -14.94
N GLY A 313 3.12 5.32 -13.73
CA GLY A 313 2.35 5.26 -12.50
C GLY A 313 1.18 6.25 -12.45
N MET A 314 1.49 7.55 -12.54
CA MET A 314 0.62 8.59 -11.99
C MET A 314 -0.82 8.60 -12.53
N GLY A 315 -1.05 8.28 -13.82
CA GLY A 315 -2.37 8.39 -14.46
C GLY A 315 -3.37 7.26 -14.21
N ILE A 316 -2.92 6.07 -13.80
CA ILE A 316 -3.75 4.85 -13.87
C ILE A 316 -4.88 4.86 -12.81
N ASP A 317 -6.12 4.58 -13.23
CA ASP A 317 -7.26 4.25 -12.34
C ASP A 317 -7.93 2.92 -12.71
N LYS A 318 -7.12 1.85 -12.73
CA LYS A 318 -7.58 0.46 -12.75
C LYS A 318 -7.75 -0.02 -11.30
N PRO A 319 -8.98 -0.28 -10.81
CA PRO A 319 -9.20 -0.54 -9.38
C PRO A 319 -8.79 -1.95 -8.95
N ASN A 320 -8.79 -2.91 -9.88
CA ASN A 320 -8.62 -4.34 -9.66
C ASN A 320 -7.15 -4.83 -9.79
N VAL A 321 -6.17 -4.00 -9.47
CA VAL A 321 -4.76 -4.42 -9.42
C VAL A 321 -4.54 -5.26 -8.15
N ARG A 322 -4.18 -6.52 -8.33
CA ARG A 322 -4.01 -7.52 -7.25
C ARG A 322 -2.57 -7.60 -6.75
N TYR A 323 -1.61 -7.37 -7.64
CA TYR A 323 -0.17 -7.38 -7.32
C TYR A 323 0.53 -6.14 -7.85
N VAL A 324 1.38 -5.52 -7.01
CA VAL A 324 2.40 -4.56 -7.44
C VAL A 324 3.76 -5.12 -7.03
N ILE A 325 4.69 -5.16 -7.97
CA ILE A 325 6.05 -5.68 -7.81
C ILE A 325 7.02 -4.55 -8.11
N HIS A 326 7.92 -4.23 -7.19
CA HIS A 326 9.01 -3.27 -7.40
C HIS A 326 10.31 -4.02 -7.65
N TYR A 327 10.91 -3.86 -8.83
CA TYR A 327 12.18 -4.46 -9.22
C TYR A 327 13.31 -3.43 -9.09
N GLY A 328 13.92 -3.44 -7.90
CA GLY A 328 14.96 -2.53 -7.43
C GLY A 328 14.47 -1.54 -6.36
N CYS A 329 15.42 -0.97 -5.62
CA CYS A 329 15.11 0.07 -4.61
C CYS A 329 14.43 1.30 -5.25
N PRO A 330 13.27 1.76 -4.73
CA PRO A 330 12.56 2.93 -5.26
C PRO A 330 13.33 4.24 -4.98
N LYS A 331 13.05 5.28 -5.78
CA LYS A 331 13.70 6.61 -5.66
C LYS A 331 13.45 7.28 -4.30
N SER A 332 12.24 7.12 -3.76
CA SER A 332 11.86 7.60 -2.44
C SER A 332 10.69 6.79 -1.88
N LEU A 333 10.38 6.98 -0.60
CA LEU A 333 9.27 6.28 0.06
C LEU A 333 7.90 6.82 -0.41
N GLU A 334 7.82 8.08 -0.82
CA GLU A 334 6.65 8.67 -1.46
C GLU A 334 6.34 8.00 -2.80
N SER A 335 7.33 7.82 -3.68
CA SER A 335 7.15 7.10 -4.95
C SER A 335 6.63 5.68 -4.69
N TYR A 336 7.28 4.95 -3.79
CA TYR A 336 6.88 3.60 -3.40
C TYR A 336 5.43 3.54 -2.88
N TYR A 337 5.04 4.47 -2.00
CA TYR A 337 3.68 4.52 -1.45
C TYR A 337 2.64 4.91 -2.53
N GLN A 338 2.95 5.82 -3.45
CA GLN A 338 2.06 6.15 -4.58
C GLN A 338 1.92 5.01 -5.60
N GLU A 339 2.97 4.22 -5.79
CA GLU A 339 3.02 3.09 -6.72
C GLU A 339 2.32 1.85 -6.14
N SER A 340 2.70 1.42 -4.94
CA SER A 340 2.00 0.35 -4.18
C SER A 340 0.54 0.72 -3.90
N GLY A 341 0.23 2.00 -3.66
CA GLY A 341 -1.12 2.50 -3.47
C GLY A 341 -2.07 2.35 -4.67
N ARG A 342 -1.58 1.96 -5.86
CA ARG A 342 -2.40 1.60 -7.03
C ARG A 342 -2.97 0.18 -6.93
N CYS A 343 -2.33 -0.68 -6.14
CA CYS A 343 -2.86 -1.97 -5.76
C CYS A 343 -4.16 -1.81 -4.95
N GLY A 344 -5.12 -2.73 -5.13
CA GLY A 344 -6.30 -2.90 -4.27
C GLY A 344 -7.13 -1.65 -3.99
N ARG A 345 -7.45 -0.82 -4.99
CA ARG A 345 -8.27 0.40 -4.81
C ARG A 345 -9.75 0.09 -4.57
N ASP A 346 -10.22 -1.07 -5.03
CA ASP A 346 -11.51 -1.67 -4.70
C ASP A 346 -11.67 -2.06 -3.21
N GLY A 347 -10.55 -2.19 -2.48
CA GLY A 347 -10.50 -2.62 -1.08
C GLY A 347 -10.41 -4.13 -0.88
N VAL A 348 -10.30 -4.92 -1.95
CA VAL A 348 -10.07 -6.37 -1.90
C VAL A 348 -8.61 -6.62 -1.46
N PRO A 349 -8.29 -7.74 -0.78
CA PRO A 349 -6.90 -8.12 -0.49
C PRO A 349 -6.01 -8.07 -1.74
N SER A 350 -4.84 -7.46 -1.61
CA SER A 350 -3.84 -7.30 -2.66
C SER A 350 -2.43 -7.25 -2.04
N ALA A 351 -1.39 -7.53 -2.82
CA ALA A 351 -0.01 -7.60 -2.32
C ALA A 351 0.96 -6.66 -3.05
N CYS A 352 1.92 -6.13 -2.30
CA CYS A 352 2.96 -5.22 -2.76
C CYS A 352 4.34 -5.78 -2.36
N TRP A 353 5.06 -6.36 -3.32
CA TRP A 353 6.38 -6.94 -3.13
C TRP A 353 7.48 -6.01 -3.66
N LEU A 354 8.55 -5.81 -2.89
CA LEU A 354 9.74 -5.07 -3.33
C LEU A 354 10.94 -6.02 -3.34
N TYR A 355 11.57 -6.17 -4.50
CA TYR A 355 12.79 -6.95 -4.67
C TYR A 355 13.96 -5.97 -4.78
N TYR A 356 14.93 -6.03 -3.86
CA TYR A 356 16.10 -5.14 -3.87
C TYR A 356 17.42 -5.91 -3.86
N THR A 357 18.46 -5.24 -4.34
CA THR A 357 19.84 -5.68 -4.17
C THR A 357 20.67 -4.52 -3.64
N ARG A 358 21.66 -4.79 -2.78
CA ARG A 358 22.54 -3.76 -2.20
C ARG A 358 23.30 -2.94 -3.25
N SER A 359 23.38 -3.41 -4.50
CA SER A 359 23.91 -2.63 -5.64
C SER A 359 23.00 -1.46 -6.06
N ASP A 360 21.70 -1.49 -5.76
CA ASP A 360 20.79 -0.36 -6.05
C ASP A 360 21.07 0.86 -5.17
N PHE A 361 21.65 0.67 -3.98
CA PHE A 361 21.95 1.77 -3.07
C PHE A 361 23.04 2.73 -3.61
N GLY A 362 23.82 2.29 -4.60
CA GLY A 362 24.72 3.15 -5.37
C GLY A 362 24.04 4.13 -6.32
N LYS A 363 22.71 4.02 -6.54
CA LYS A 363 21.94 4.95 -7.40
C LYS A 363 21.70 6.33 -6.76
N ALA A 364 22.11 6.53 -5.50
CA ALA A 364 21.98 7.80 -4.78
C ALA A 364 22.57 8.99 -5.55
N ASP A 365 23.84 8.86 -5.98
CA ASP A 365 24.56 9.95 -6.64
C ASP A 365 23.92 10.33 -7.97
N PHE A 366 23.43 9.33 -8.72
CA PHE A 366 22.70 9.51 -9.98
C PHE A 366 21.40 10.31 -9.79
N TYR A 367 20.58 9.99 -8.78
CA TYR A 367 19.38 10.78 -8.47
C TYR A 367 19.73 12.18 -7.93
N SER A 368 20.87 12.33 -7.24
CA SER A 368 21.35 13.61 -6.72
C SER A 368 21.88 14.58 -7.77
N ALA A 369 22.20 14.08 -8.98
CA ALA A 369 22.75 14.86 -10.09
C ALA A 369 21.70 15.78 -10.75
N GLU A 370 20.42 15.41 -10.70
CA GLU A 370 19.30 16.22 -11.22
C GLU A 370 18.98 17.45 -10.33
N ALA A 371 19.62 17.55 -9.15
CA ALA A 371 19.34 18.59 -8.15
C ALA A 371 19.99 19.94 -8.47
N ARG A 372 19.16 20.98 -8.62
CA ARG A 372 19.56 22.36 -8.95
C ARG A 372 20.11 23.16 -7.77
N SER A 373 19.88 22.70 -6.54
CA SER A 373 20.31 23.39 -5.31
C SER A 373 20.82 22.40 -4.27
N ALA A 374 21.62 22.88 -3.31
CA ALA A 374 22.08 22.07 -2.18
C ALA A 374 20.93 21.61 -1.27
N SER A 375 19.86 22.42 -1.12
CA SER A 375 18.64 22.03 -0.39
C SER A 375 17.94 20.86 -1.07
N GLN A 376 17.70 20.96 -2.39
CA GLN A 376 17.07 19.90 -3.18
C GLN A 376 17.91 18.62 -3.17
N ARG A 377 19.25 18.73 -3.30
CA ARG A 377 20.15 17.56 -3.26
C ARG A 377 20.07 16.84 -1.91
N LYS A 378 20.06 17.59 -0.81
CA LYS A 378 19.88 17.05 0.53
C LYS A 378 18.51 16.38 0.68
N ALA A 379 17.42 17.01 0.22
CA ALA A 379 16.08 16.41 0.27
C ALA A 379 15.99 15.08 -0.50
N ILE A 380 16.57 15.00 -1.70
CA ILE A 380 16.65 13.77 -2.50
C ILE A 380 17.46 12.68 -1.77
N MET A 381 18.59 13.03 -1.15
CA MET A 381 19.41 12.09 -0.37
C MET A 381 18.69 11.59 0.90
N GLU A 382 17.99 12.47 1.63
CA GLU A 382 17.16 12.09 2.79
C GLU A 382 16.02 11.14 2.37
N ALA A 383 15.30 11.46 1.29
CA ALA A 383 14.17 10.67 0.80
C ALA A 383 14.60 9.31 0.22
N PHE A 384 15.76 9.23 -0.46
CA PHE A 384 16.32 7.96 -0.90
C PHE A 384 16.86 7.13 0.29
N SER A 385 17.47 7.75 1.30
CA SER A 385 17.88 7.05 2.53
C SER A 385 16.69 6.45 3.27
N ALA A 386 15.53 7.11 3.29
CA ALA A 386 14.30 6.55 3.86
C ALA A 386 13.81 5.31 3.11
N ALA A 387 13.95 5.28 1.77
CA ALA A 387 13.65 4.12 0.94
C ALA A 387 14.66 2.96 1.12
N GLN A 388 15.96 3.26 1.25
CA GLN A 388 16.98 2.26 1.59
C GLN A 388 16.65 1.58 2.93
N HIS A 389 16.36 2.37 3.96
CA HIS A 389 16.02 1.86 5.29
C HIS A 389 14.74 1.01 5.25
N TYR A 390 13.70 1.44 4.50
CA TYR A 390 12.47 0.65 4.32
C TYR A 390 12.73 -0.76 3.76
N CYS A 391 13.67 -0.90 2.82
CA CYS A 391 14.05 -2.21 2.27
C CYS A 391 14.64 -3.12 3.37
N MET A 392 15.52 -2.56 4.21
CA MET A 392 16.32 -3.26 5.23
C MET A 392 15.66 -3.32 6.62
N LEU A 393 14.35 -3.00 6.74
CA LEU A 393 13.64 -3.08 8.02
C LEU A 393 13.66 -4.51 8.60
N SER A 394 13.70 -4.58 9.93
CA SER A 394 13.43 -5.78 10.73
C SER A 394 12.34 -5.52 11.79
N THR A 395 11.50 -4.52 11.50
CA THR A 395 10.33 -4.04 12.26
C THR A 395 9.15 -3.84 11.31
N CYS A 396 7.92 -3.66 11.82
CA CYS A 396 6.72 -3.64 10.98
C CYS A 396 6.77 -2.59 9.84
N ARG A 397 6.76 -3.07 8.59
CA ARG A 397 6.83 -2.22 7.39
C ARG A 397 5.67 -1.23 7.30
N ARG A 398 4.46 -1.66 7.68
CA ARG A 398 3.29 -0.78 7.71
C ARG A 398 3.46 0.33 8.75
N LYS A 399 3.95 0.03 9.97
CA LYS A 399 4.22 1.05 10.98
C LYS A 399 5.19 2.11 10.45
N TYR A 400 6.33 1.68 9.89
CA TYR A 400 7.33 2.61 9.34
C TYR A 400 6.77 3.52 8.23
N LEU A 401 5.93 2.99 7.34
CA LEU A 401 5.25 3.79 6.30
C LEU A 401 4.32 4.86 6.91
N LEU A 402 3.56 4.52 7.95
CA LEU A 402 2.60 5.42 8.59
C LEU A 402 3.30 6.49 9.43
N ASP A 403 4.27 6.07 10.25
CA ASP A 403 5.10 6.97 11.06
C ASP A 403 5.84 8.00 10.16
N TYR A 404 6.34 7.60 8.98
CA TYR A 404 6.98 8.50 8.00
C TYR A 404 6.05 9.62 7.48
N PHE A 405 4.76 9.34 7.28
CA PHE A 405 3.78 10.35 6.86
C PHE A 405 3.16 11.15 8.03
N ALA A 406 3.60 10.86 9.26
CA ALA A 406 3.03 11.35 10.52
C ALA A 406 1.55 10.96 10.72
N ASP A 407 1.24 9.67 10.48
CA ASP A 407 -0.01 9.00 10.85
C ASP A 407 0.30 8.05 12.01
N GLU A 408 0.00 8.45 13.25
CA GLU A 408 0.43 7.73 14.47
C GLU A 408 -0.14 6.30 14.54
N TYR A 409 0.68 5.30 14.22
CA TYR A 409 0.27 3.90 14.31
C TYR A 409 0.58 3.33 15.70
N ALA A 410 -0.48 3.17 16.50
CA ALA A 410 -0.42 2.79 17.91
C ALA A 410 -0.06 1.32 18.19
N HIS A 411 0.00 0.47 17.16
CA HIS A 411 0.39 -0.94 17.27
C HIS A 411 1.79 -1.13 16.69
N ASN A 412 2.62 -1.99 17.29
CA ASN A 412 3.97 -2.29 16.77
C ASN A 412 3.94 -3.33 15.64
N ASP A 413 2.83 -4.07 15.52
CA ASP A 413 2.55 -5.11 14.55
C ASP A 413 1.31 -4.76 13.72
N CYS A 414 1.18 -5.37 12.53
CA CYS A 414 0.02 -5.17 11.66
C CYS A 414 -0.65 -6.47 11.16
N GLY A 415 -0.09 -7.63 11.51
CA GLY A 415 -0.52 -8.97 11.06
C GLY A 415 -0.56 -9.20 9.54
N ASN A 416 -0.06 -8.25 8.73
CA ASN A 416 -0.26 -8.25 7.28
C ASN A 416 0.89 -7.53 6.52
N CYS A 417 2.12 -7.75 6.98
CA CYS A 417 3.35 -7.56 6.20
C CYS A 417 4.30 -8.71 6.53
N ASP A 418 5.23 -9.03 5.64
CA ASP A 418 6.22 -10.11 5.76
C ASP A 418 6.83 -10.26 7.18
N ILE A 419 7.30 -9.16 7.78
CA ILE A 419 7.92 -9.14 9.11
C ILE A 419 6.90 -9.43 10.25
N CYS A 420 5.61 -9.22 10.01
CA CYS A 420 4.54 -9.53 10.96
C CYS A 420 3.78 -10.83 10.65
N THR A 421 4.08 -11.50 9.53
CA THR A 421 3.50 -12.81 9.19
C THR A 421 4.51 -13.95 9.35
N SER A 422 5.79 -13.69 9.11
CA SER A 422 6.86 -14.66 9.33
C SER A 422 7.15 -14.85 10.81
N SER A 423 7.12 -16.10 11.28
CA SER A 423 7.59 -16.49 12.61
C SER A 423 9.12 -16.65 12.60
N MET A 424 9.82 -15.54 12.37
CA MET A 424 11.28 -15.51 12.39
C MET A 424 11.80 -16.00 13.75
N LYS A 425 12.76 -16.93 13.72
CA LYS A 425 13.40 -17.43 14.94
C LYS A 425 14.26 -16.32 15.51
N GLU A 426 13.92 -15.85 16.71
CA GLU A 426 14.80 -14.96 17.47
C GLU A 426 15.94 -15.77 18.09
N LYS A 427 17.15 -15.22 17.98
CA LYS A 427 18.40 -15.78 18.48
C LYS A 427 19.10 -14.71 19.30
N ASP A 428 19.75 -15.10 20.38
CA ASP A 428 20.58 -14.16 21.13
C ASP A 428 21.83 -13.84 20.31
N LEU A 429 21.96 -12.57 19.90
CA LEU A 429 23.11 -12.02 19.19
C LEU A 429 23.84 -10.96 20.03
N SER A 430 23.68 -11.01 21.36
CA SER A 430 24.30 -10.09 22.32
C SER A 430 25.82 -9.96 22.12
N ARG A 431 26.50 -11.06 21.81
CA ARG A 431 27.95 -11.12 21.56
C ARG A 431 28.37 -10.38 20.31
N GLU A 432 27.75 -10.66 19.18
CA GLU A 432 28.06 -10.03 17.91
C GLU A 432 27.64 -8.55 17.92
N ALA A 433 26.51 -8.23 18.56
CA ALA A 433 26.04 -6.87 18.76
C ALA A 433 27.00 -6.06 19.64
N PHE A 434 27.50 -6.64 20.74
CA PHE A 434 28.53 -6.03 21.58
C PHE A 434 29.83 -5.78 20.79
N LEU A 435 30.34 -6.79 20.07
CA LEU A 435 31.55 -6.66 19.25
C LEU A 435 31.42 -5.53 18.21
N LEU A 436 30.27 -5.42 17.55
CA LEU A 436 30.02 -4.38 16.55
C LEU A 436 29.90 -2.98 17.18
N MET A 437 29.10 -2.82 18.25
CA MET A 437 28.95 -1.53 18.92
C MET A 437 30.25 -1.06 19.59
N ALA A 438 30.99 -1.97 20.25
CA ALA A 438 32.27 -1.65 20.88
C ALA A 438 33.35 -1.28 19.84
N CYS A 439 33.37 -1.94 18.67
CA CYS A 439 34.26 -1.58 17.57
C CYS A 439 33.91 -0.20 16.98
N ILE A 440 32.62 0.09 16.74
CA ILE A 440 32.15 1.41 16.26
C ILE A 440 32.53 2.52 17.25
N GLN A 441 32.32 2.30 18.55
CA GLN A 441 32.67 3.24 19.61
C GLN A 441 34.20 3.47 19.68
N SER A 442 34.99 2.40 19.55
CA SER A 442 36.46 2.47 19.55
C SER A 442 37.04 3.17 18.32
N CYS A 443 36.32 3.15 17.19
CA CYS A 443 36.64 3.96 16.02
C CYS A 443 36.15 5.43 16.13
N GLY A 444 35.52 5.80 17.25
CA GLY A 444 35.03 7.15 17.52
C GLY A 444 33.76 7.56 16.77
N GLY A 445 32.99 6.62 16.20
CA GLY A 445 31.73 6.89 15.49
C GLY A 445 31.82 7.68 14.17
N CYS A 446 33.01 8.17 13.79
CA CYS A 446 33.22 9.05 12.62
C CYS A 446 33.28 8.32 11.27
N TRP A 447 32.86 7.05 11.18
CA TRP A 447 33.11 6.19 10.01
C TRP A 447 31.85 5.42 9.57
N GLY A 448 31.76 5.11 8.28
CA GLY A 448 30.72 4.22 7.74
C GLY A 448 31.02 2.74 8.00
N LEU A 449 29.97 1.91 8.06
CA LEU A 449 29.98 0.49 8.47
C LEU A 449 31.10 -0.38 7.87
N ASN A 450 31.53 -0.10 6.62
CA ASN A 450 32.59 -0.88 5.96
C ASN A 450 33.93 -0.88 6.74
N LEU A 451 34.24 0.15 7.53
CA LEU A 451 35.51 0.21 8.28
C LEU A 451 35.46 -0.62 9.59
N PRO A 452 34.49 -0.46 10.52
CA PRO A 452 34.35 -1.34 11.68
C PRO A 452 34.20 -2.82 11.32
N ILE A 453 33.43 -3.13 10.26
CA ILE A 453 33.27 -4.50 9.76
C ILE A 453 34.58 -5.02 9.15
N GLY A 454 35.35 -4.15 8.49
CA GLY A 454 36.70 -4.47 8.03
C GLY A 454 37.64 -4.84 9.19
N ILE A 455 37.59 -4.12 10.30
CA ILE A 455 38.39 -4.38 11.52
C ILE A 455 37.97 -5.72 12.16
N LEU A 456 36.67 -5.95 12.37
CA LEU A 456 36.15 -7.21 12.92
C LEU A 456 36.54 -8.42 12.07
N ARG A 457 36.51 -8.31 10.74
CA ARG A 457 36.95 -9.38 9.83
C ARG A 457 38.47 -9.44 9.62
N GLY A 458 39.25 -8.64 10.36
CA GLY A 458 40.72 -8.71 10.38
C GLY A 458 41.41 -8.10 9.15
N SER A 459 40.74 -7.21 8.43
CA SER A 459 41.30 -6.55 7.24
C SER A 459 42.51 -5.67 7.59
N ARG A 460 43.50 -5.68 6.70
CA ARG A 460 44.70 -4.81 6.75
C ARG A 460 44.69 -3.77 5.62
N SER A 461 43.51 -3.27 5.24
CA SER A 461 43.41 -2.17 4.27
C SER A 461 44.20 -0.95 4.77
N LYS A 462 44.80 -0.18 3.84
CA LYS A 462 45.65 0.96 4.20
C LYS A 462 45.01 1.92 5.21
N LYS A 463 43.71 2.24 5.06
CA LYS A 463 42.97 3.10 5.99
C LYS A 463 42.85 2.57 7.43
N ILE A 464 42.92 1.25 7.62
CA ILE A 464 42.91 0.61 8.96
C ILE A 464 44.29 0.74 9.62
N VAL A 465 45.36 0.48 8.86
CA VAL A 465 46.74 0.51 9.35
C VAL A 465 47.24 1.95 9.59
N ASP A 466 46.94 2.88 8.67
CA ASP A 466 47.27 4.31 8.82
C ASP A 466 46.60 4.92 10.08
N ALA A 467 45.41 4.41 10.47
CA ALA A 467 44.68 4.80 11.67
C ALA A 467 45.01 3.94 12.93
N GLN A 468 45.94 2.99 12.81
CA GLN A 468 46.33 2.02 13.87
C GLN A 468 45.19 1.14 14.41
N PHE A 469 44.07 1.03 13.67
CA PHE A 469 42.93 0.20 14.04
C PHE A 469 43.20 -1.31 13.88
N ASP A 470 44.34 -1.68 13.29
CA ASP A 470 44.88 -3.04 13.29
C ASP A 470 45.36 -3.51 14.68
N LYS A 471 45.57 -2.57 15.61
CA LYS A 471 46.00 -2.84 17.01
C LYS A 471 44.83 -2.91 18.00
N LEU A 472 43.60 -2.68 17.57
CA LEU A 472 42.43 -2.78 18.45
C LEU A 472 42.19 -4.24 18.87
N PRO A 473 41.74 -4.51 20.11
CA PRO A 473 41.46 -5.87 20.58
C PRO A 473 40.35 -6.57 19.79
N PHE A 474 39.53 -5.81 19.07
CA PHE A 474 38.47 -6.31 18.19
C PHE A 474 38.97 -6.80 16.81
N HIS A 475 40.25 -6.59 16.47
CA HIS A 475 40.76 -6.91 15.13
C HIS A 475 40.73 -8.42 14.86
N GLY A 476 39.87 -8.82 13.93
CA GLY A 476 39.74 -10.22 13.52
C GLY A 476 38.89 -11.11 14.43
N LEU A 477 38.20 -10.57 15.45
CA LEU A 477 37.29 -11.37 16.31
C LEU A 477 36.00 -11.81 15.59
N GLY A 478 35.69 -11.21 14.43
CA GLY A 478 34.49 -11.49 13.62
C GLY A 478 34.79 -12.11 12.26
N LYS A 479 35.94 -12.78 12.08
CA LYS A 479 36.37 -13.40 10.81
C LYS A 479 35.43 -14.48 10.28
N GLU A 480 34.82 -15.23 11.20
CA GLU A 480 33.94 -16.38 10.90
C GLU A 480 32.68 -15.97 10.13
N LEU A 481 32.22 -14.73 10.28
CA LEU A 481 30.97 -14.23 9.71
C LEU A 481 31.24 -13.37 8.46
N SER A 482 30.32 -13.40 7.49
CA SER A 482 30.48 -12.72 6.21
C SER A 482 30.39 -11.18 6.35
N ALA A 483 30.96 -10.44 5.39
CA ALA A 483 30.80 -8.98 5.37
C ALA A 483 29.36 -8.54 5.06
N ASN A 484 28.51 -9.45 4.58
CA ASN A 484 27.09 -9.20 4.40
C ASN A 484 26.29 -9.44 5.69
N TRP A 485 26.64 -10.49 6.43
CA TRP A 485 26.14 -10.83 7.77
C TRP A 485 26.28 -9.65 8.73
N TRP A 486 27.51 -9.14 8.88
CA TRP A 486 27.82 -8.01 9.76
C TRP A 486 27.05 -6.73 9.40
N LYS A 487 26.69 -6.55 8.13
CA LYS A 487 25.83 -5.43 7.69
C LYS A 487 24.37 -5.67 8.02
N GLY A 488 23.88 -6.91 7.89
CA GLY A 488 22.53 -7.28 8.33
C GLY A 488 22.32 -6.96 9.81
N LEU A 489 23.22 -7.45 10.67
CA LEU A 489 23.21 -7.11 12.11
C LEU A 489 23.29 -5.59 12.35
N ALA A 490 24.17 -4.88 11.63
CA ALA A 490 24.25 -3.42 11.76
C ALA A 490 22.90 -2.73 11.48
N TYR A 491 22.21 -3.09 10.40
CA TYR A 491 20.90 -2.52 10.06
C TYR A 491 19.80 -2.95 11.05
N GLN A 492 19.87 -4.15 11.64
CA GLN A 492 18.99 -4.53 12.75
C GLN A 492 19.19 -3.67 14.00
N LEU A 493 20.44 -3.35 14.35
CA LEU A 493 20.76 -2.47 15.48
C LEU A 493 20.38 -1.01 15.21
N ILE A 494 20.51 -0.53 13.96
CA ILE A 494 20.02 0.78 13.53
C ILE A 494 18.48 0.85 13.66
N SER A 495 17.76 -0.14 13.10
CA SER A 495 16.28 -0.19 13.12
C SER A 495 15.65 -0.46 14.51
N ARG A 496 16.48 -0.71 15.53
CA ARG A 496 16.08 -0.81 16.95
C ARG A 496 16.72 0.29 17.84
N ASP A 497 17.22 1.37 17.24
CA ASP A 497 17.83 2.53 17.91
C ASP A 497 19.04 2.21 18.81
N TYR A 498 19.80 1.14 18.56
CA TYR A 498 21.08 0.87 19.23
C TYR A 498 22.27 1.57 18.54
N LEU A 499 22.16 1.77 17.22
CA LEU A 499 23.10 2.54 16.40
C LEU A 499 22.38 3.72 15.73
N VAL A 500 23.09 4.81 15.50
CA VAL A 500 22.57 5.99 14.75
C VAL A 500 23.44 6.24 13.53
N GLU A 501 22.82 6.28 12.36
CA GLU A 501 23.47 6.71 11.12
C GLU A 501 23.37 8.23 10.96
N THR A 502 24.50 8.92 10.97
CA THR A 502 24.60 10.37 10.78
C THR A 502 25.17 10.71 9.42
N PHE A 503 24.45 11.54 8.65
CA PHE A 503 24.93 12.11 7.40
C PHE A 503 25.70 13.40 7.68
N LYS A 504 26.97 13.45 7.29
CA LYS A 504 27.79 14.66 7.33
C LYS A 504 28.35 14.96 5.95
N ASP A 505 27.95 16.11 5.41
CA ASP A 505 28.24 16.58 4.06
C ASP A 505 27.81 15.56 2.97
N MET A 506 28.70 14.68 2.52
CA MET A 506 28.41 13.59 1.56
C MET A 506 28.68 12.19 2.14
N TYR A 507 29.11 12.08 3.40
CA TYR A 507 29.55 10.82 4.00
C TYR A 507 28.58 10.30 5.05
N LYS A 508 28.21 9.02 4.93
CA LYS A 508 27.42 8.30 5.92
C LYS A 508 28.34 7.76 7.02
N THR A 509 28.11 8.21 8.24
CA THR A 509 28.85 7.82 9.46
C THR A 509 27.92 7.07 10.40
N VAL A 510 28.43 6.14 11.21
CA VAL A 510 27.62 5.38 12.16
C VAL A 510 28.23 5.46 13.55
N SER A 511 27.39 5.83 14.51
CA SER A 511 27.72 6.01 15.92
C SER A 511 26.82 5.13 16.80
N VAL A 512 27.22 4.93 18.06
CA VAL A 512 26.40 4.21 19.04
C VAL A 512 25.39 5.20 19.67
N SER A 513 24.12 4.80 19.77
CA SER A 513 23.08 5.63 20.41
C SER A 513 23.23 5.63 21.94
N GLU A 514 22.49 6.46 22.67
CA GLU A 514 22.46 6.35 24.14
C GLU A 514 21.90 4.99 24.62
N LYS A 515 20.97 4.36 23.87
CA LYS A 515 20.50 2.99 24.13
C LYS A 515 21.58 1.94 23.87
N GLY A 516 22.38 2.11 22.81
CA GLY A 516 23.56 1.28 22.56
C GLY A 516 24.67 1.49 23.59
N LEU A 517 24.86 2.72 24.09
CA LEU A 517 25.78 3.01 25.18
C LEU A 517 25.30 2.40 26.51
N GLN A 518 24.00 2.37 26.77
CA GLN A 518 23.42 1.65 27.91
C GLN A 518 23.64 0.14 27.79
N PHE A 519 23.45 -0.46 26.61
CA PHE A 519 23.77 -1.86 26.33
C PHE A 519 25.27 -2.16 26.55
N LEU A 520 26.17 -1.32 26.02
CA LEU A 520 27.61 -1.46 26.24
C LEU A 520 28.02 -1.29 27.71
N ARG A 521 27.40 -0.36 28.46
CA ARG A 521 27.66 -0.15 29.91
C ARG A 521 27.14 -1.30 30.78
N SER A 522 26.16 -2.07 30.30
CA SER A 522 25.61 -3.25 30.99
C SER A 522 26.25 -4.58 30.53
N SER A 523 27.13 -4.53 29.54
CA SER A 523 27.90 -5.68 29.06
C SER A 523 29.24 -5.80 29.78
N ASN A 524 29.49 -6.94 30.41
CA ASN A 524 30.78 -7.34 30.97
C ASN A 524 31.46 -8.42 30.09
N PRO A 525 32.77 -8.68 30.26
CA PRO A 525 33.47 -9.74 29.54
C PRO A 525 32.84 -11.13 29.72
N ASP A 526 32.34 -11.43 30.92
CA ASP A 526 31.79 -12.74 31.30
C ASP A 526 30.25 -12.82 31.18
N HIS A 527 29.57 -11.70 30.95
CA HIS A 527 28.11 -11.64 30.81
C HIS A 527 27.67 -10.45 29.97
N GLN A 528 26.98 -10.73 28.87
CA GLN A 528 26.32 -9.74 28.04
C GLN A 528 24.80 -9.83 28.28
N PRO A 529 24.07 -8.70 28.39
CA PRO A 529 22.62 -8.75 28.48
C PRO A 529 22.06 -9.33 27.17
N PRO A 530 21.13 -10.29 27.23
CA PRO A 530 20.68 -11.02 26.06
C PRO A 530 19.97 -10.08 25.08
N LEU A 531 20.32 -10.19 23.80
CA LEU A 531 19.78 -9.39 22.72
C LEU A 531 19.21 -10.32 21.64
N PHE A 532 18.01 -10.79 21.92
CA PHE A 532 17.22 -11.55 20.97
C PHE A 532 16.89 -10.70 19.74
N LEU A 533 17.32 -11.18 18.57
CA LEU A 533 17.11 -10.59 17.27
C LEU A 533 16.70 -11.69 16.28
N PRO A 534 15.80 -11.43 15.32
CA PRO A 534 15.47 -12.39 14.28
C PRO A 534 16.69 -12.62 13.37
N GLU A 535 16.97 -13.86 13.00
CA GLU A 535 17.93 -14.12 11.91
C GLU A 535 17.31 -13.64 10.58
N THR A 536 17.88 -12.59 9.98
CA THR A 536 17.42 -12.07 8.69
C THR A 536 18.07 -12.82 7.52
N PRO A 537 17.43 -12.95 6.34
CA PRO A 537 18.01 -13.65 5.19
C PRO A 537 19.41 -13.14 4.78
N GLU A 538 19.73 -11.86 4.99
CA GLU A 538 21.07 -11.30 4.72
C GLU A 538 22.19 -11.84 5.65
N MET A 539 21.83 -12.63 6.68
CA MET A 539 22.71 -13.29 7.64
C MET A 539 22.84 -14.81 7.41
N ASP A 540 21.98 -15.43 6.59
CA ASP A 540 22.17 -16.84 6.14
C ASP A 540 22.91 -16.93 4.79
N LEU A 541 23.36 -15.79 4.23
CA LEU A 541 24.13 -15.74 2.98
C LEU A 541 25.59 -16.21 3.16
N ASP A 542 25.75 -17.50 3.40
CA ASP A 542 26.95 -18.25 3.02
C ASP A 542 26.92 -18.54 1.52
N GLU A 543 28.04 -18.30 0.82
CA GLU A 543 28.14 -18.35 -0.65
C GLU A 543 28.09 -19.78 -1.24
N LYS A 544 27.48 -20.75 -0.53
CA LYS A 544 27.51 -22.19 -0.85
C LYS A 544 26.18 -22.93 -0.78
N ASN A 545 25.11 -22.35 -0.20
CA ASN A 545 23.79 -22.98 -0.09
C ASN A 545 22.68 -22.02 -0.58
N ILE A 546 22.59 -21.80 -1.89
CA ILE A 546 21.45 -21.12 -2.52
C ILE A 546 20.39 -22.14 -3.00
N ASP A 547 20.77 -23.42 -3.12
CA ASP A 547 19.90 -24.51 -3.57
C ASP A 547 19.11 -25.16 -2.43
N THR A 548 18.21 -24.40 -1.78
CA THR A 548 17.06 -25.00 -1.07
C THR A 548 15.92 -23.98 -0.91
N PRO A 549 14.80 -24.11 -1.65
CA PRO A 549 13.65 -23.25 -1.46
C PRO A 549 12.94 -23.61 -0.15
N SER A 550 12.98 -22.72 0.83
CA SER A 550 12.06 -22.80 1.99
C SER A 550 10.61 -22.68 1.51
N GLU A 551 9.71 -23.40 2.18
CA GLU A 551 8.47 -23.90 1.58
C GLU A 551 7.52 -22.85 1.01
N THR A 552 6.91 -23.16 -0.13
CA THR A 552 6.03 -22.29 -0.95
C THR A 552 4.65 -22.01 -0.33
N SER A 553 4.52 -22.10 1.00
CA SER A 553 3.24 -22.15 1.73
C SER A 553 2.54 -20.79 1.85
N GLU A 554 3.28 -19.69 2.03
CA GLU A 554 2.69 -18.38 2.37
C GLU A 554 1.85 -17.75 1.24
N ILE A 555 2.27 -17.87 -0.03
CA ILE A 555 1.61 -17.15 -1.15
C ILE A 555 0.17 -17.64 -1.36
N ASN A 556 -0.10 -18.92 -1.12
CA ASN A 556 -1.46 -19.47 -1.17
C ASN A 556 -2.43 -18.78 -0.17
N SER A 557 -1.92 -18.25 0.95
CA SER A 557 -2.72 -17.53 1.95
C SER A 557 -3.48 -16.33 1.36
N LEU A 558 -2.92 -15.64 0.36
CA LEU A 558 -3.58 -14.51 -0.30
C LEU A 558 -4.75 -14.95 -1.20
N ALA A 559 -4.58 -16.05 -1.95
CA ALA A 559 -5.67 -16.64 -2.72
C ALA A 559 -6.80 -17.15 -1.79
N PHE A 560 -6.44 -17.79 -0.68
CA PHE A 560 -7.43 -18.19 0.34
C PHE A 560 -8.16 -16.99 0.96
N LYS A 561 -7.46 -15.87 1.25
CA LYS A 561 -8.08 -14.62 1.75
C LYS A 561 -9.02 -13.96 0.74
N GLU A 562 -8.76 -14.05 -0.56
CA GLU A 562 -9.70 -13.55 -1.57
C GLU A 562 -11.01 -14.36 -1.58
N PHE A 563 -10.96 -15.66 -1.23
CA PHE A 563 -12.12 -16.56 -1.08
C PHE A 563 -12.56 -16.80 0.38
N GLU A 564 -12.08 -16.02 1.36
CA GLU A 564 -12.58 -16.13 2.74
C GLU A 564 -14.10 -15.89 2.77
N GLY A 565 -14.80 -16.87 3.36
CA GLY A 565 -16.28 -16.89 3.45
C GLY A 565 -17.01 -17.53 2.26
N PHE A 566 -16.32 -18.01 1.23
CA PHE A 566 -16.94 -18.67 0.06
C PHE A 566 -16.95 -20.20 0.19
N SER A 567 -18.05 -20.83 -0.21
CA SER A 567 -18.06 -22.26 -0.52
C SER A 567 -17.42 -22.54 -1.89
N GLN A 568 -17.01 -23.79 -2.13
CA GLN A 568 -16.39 -24.21 -3.40
C GLN A 568 -17.25 -23.89 -4.63
N ALA A 569 -18.58 -24.01 -4.50
CA ALA A 569 -19.55 -23.68 -5.54
C ALA A 569 -19.67 -22.15 -5.76
N GLU A 570 -19.58 -21.34 -4.70
CA GLU A 570 -19.58 -19.87 -4.81
C GLU A 570 -18.28 -19.34 -5.44
N THR A 571 -17.15 -20.01 -5.20
CA THR A 571 -15.87 -19.72 -5.87
C THR A 571 -15.94 -20.00 -7.37
N GLN A 572 -16.59 -21.10 -7.78
CA GLN A 572 -16.87 -21.38 -9.19
C GLN A 572 -17.80 -20.33 -9.80
N LEU A 573 -18.91 -19.99 -9.12
CA LEU A 573 -19.84 -18.95 -9.55
C LEU A 573 -19.14 -17.59 -9.74
N TYR A 574 -18.26 -17.18 -8.82
CA TYR A 574 -17.48 -15.94 -8.95
C TYR A 574 -16.54 -15.95 -10.17
N LYS A 575 -15.79 -17.04 -10.38
CA LYS A 575 -14.90 -17.15 -11.56
C LYS A 575 -15.67 -17.03 -12.88
N ILE A 576 -16.83 -17.69 -13.00
CA ILE A 576 -17.60 -17.63 -14.25
C ILE A 576 -18.29 -16.25 -14.41
N LEU A 577 -18.70 -15.59 -13.32
CA LEU A 577 -19.19 -14.21 -13.37
C LEU A 577 -18.10 -13.18 -13.77
N ILE A 578 -16.82 -13.44 -13.49
CA ILE A 578 -15.70 -12.65 -14.04
C ILE A 578 -15.64 -12.81 -15.56
N GLU A 579 -15.75 -14.03 -16.10
CA GLU A 579 -15.77 -14.24 -17.55
C GLU A 579 -16.94 -13.53 -18.24
N GLU A 580 -18.15 -13.64 -17.68
CA GLU A 580 -19.35 -12.99 -18.23
C GLU A 580 -19.18 -11.46 -18.25
N ARG A 581 -18.60 -10.88 -17.19
CA ARG A 581 -18.23 -9.47 -17.14
C ARG A 581 -17.23 -9.10 -18.25
N ILE A 582 -16.21 -9.92 -18.50
CA ILE A 582 -15.23 -9.70 -19.57
C ILE A 582 -15.88 -9.79 -20.96
N LYS A 583 -16.79 -10.75 -21.19
CA LYS A 583 -17.54 -10.90 -22.45
C LYS A 583 -18.39 -9.65 -22.73
N LEU A 584 -19.12 -9.14 -21.74
CA LEU A 584 -19.95 -7.93 -21.85
C LEU A 584 -19.11 -6.64 -22.03
N ALA A 585 -17.96 -6.55 -21.36
CA ALA A 585 -17.04 -5.43 -21.51
C ALA A 585 -16.46 -5.37 -22.94
N ARG A 586 -15.97 -6.51 -23.46
CA ARG A 586 -15.48 -6.63 -24.85
C ARG A 586 -16.57 -6.30 -25.87
N ALA A 587 -17.79 -6.80 -25.68
CA ALA A 587 -18.94 -6.49 -26.55
C ALA A 587 -19.35 -5.00 -26.57
N THR A 588 -18.92 -4.22 -25.58
CA THR A 588 -19.20 -2.77 -25.49
C THR A 588 -17.95 -1.88 -25.66
N GLY A 589 -16.77 -2.47 -25.87
CA GLY A 589 -15.49 -1.74 -25.98
C GLY A 589 -15.00 -1.09 -24.67
N THR A 590 -15.61 -1.46 -23.53
CA THR A 590 -15.35 -0.90 -22.20
C THR A 590 -14.40 -1.78 -21.38
N ALA A 591 -13.94 -1.29 -20.22
CA ALA A 591 -13.13 -2.07 -19.29
C ALA A 591 -14.02 -2.93 -18.35
N PRO A 592 -13.63 -4.17 -17.98
CA PRO A 592 -14.45 -5.06 -17.14
C PRO A 592 -14.92 -4.42 -15.82
N TYR A 593 -14.04 -3.71 -15.12
CA TYR A 593 -14.40 -3.04 -13.86
C TYR A 593 -15.41 -1.88 -14.03
N ALA A 594 -15.51 -1.30 -15.23
CA ALA A 594 -16.47 -0.24 -15.54
C ALA A 594 -17.89 -0.79 -15.81
N VAL A 595 -18.01 -2.09 -16.11
CA VAL A 595 -19.29 -2.81 -16.09
C VAL A 595 -19.71 -3.02 -14.64
N CYS A 596 -18.89 -3.69 -13.82
CA CYS A 596 -19.07 -3.74 -12.37
C CYS A 596 -17.75 -4.07 -11.65
N GLY A 597 -17.54 -3.52 -10.45
CA GLY A 597 -16.32 -3.75 -9.67
C GLY A 597 -16.29 -5.11 -8.95
N ASP A 598 -15.10 -5.62 -8.66
CA ASP A 598 -14.87 -6.95 -8.06
C ASP A 598 -15.64 -7.14 -6.75
N GLN A 599 -15.66 -6.13 -5.87
CA GLN A 599 -16.40 -6.18 -4.61
C GLN A 599 -17.93 -6.23 -4.79
N THR A 600 -18.46 -5.64 -5.87
CA THR A 600 -19.88 -5.79 -6.25
C THR A 600 -20.13 -7.19 -6.82
N LEU A 601 -19.20 -7.73 -7.60
CA LEU A 601 -19.26 -9.08 -8.15
C LEU A 601 -19.22 -10.15 -7.05
N LYS A 602 -18.33 -9.99 -6.05
CA LYS A 602 -18.24 -10.85 -4.85
C LYS A 602 -19.56 -10.86 -4.08
N ARG A 603 -20.20 -9.69 -3.92
CA ARG A 603 -21.54 -9.58 -3.31
C ARG A 603 -22.65 -10.21 -4.17
N ILE A 604 -22.59 -10.10 -5.51
CA ILE A 604 -23.53 -10.78 -6.41
C ILE A 604 -23.42 -12.30 -6.26
N SER A 605 -22.21 -12.86 -6.20
CA SER A 605 -21.97 -14.31 -6.01
C SER A 605 -22.50 -14.84 -4.68
N LEU A 606 -22.38 -14.06 -3.59
CA LEU A 606 -22.94 -14.39 -2.28
C LEU A 606 -24.47 -14.23 -2.22
N THR A 607 -25.00 -13.17 -2.85
CA THR A 607 -26.43 -12.82 -2.74
C THR A 607 -27.30 -13.61 -3.72
N ARG A 608 -26.78 -14.04 -4.88
CA ARG A 608 -27.52 -14.76 -5.94
C ARG A 608 -28.90 -14.13 -6.26
N PRO A 609 -28.93 -12.85 -6.68
CA PRO A 609 -30.17 -12.11 -6.86
C PRO A 609 -31.03 -12.70 -7.98
N SER A 610 -32.26 -13.11 -7.64
CA SER A 610 -33.23 -13.68 -8.58
C SER A 610 -33.95 -12.65 -9.48
N THR A 611 -33.90 -11.36 -9.12
CA THR A 611 -34.68 -10.28 -9.76
C THR A 611 -33.93 -8.95 -9.85
N LYS A 612 -34.32 -8.08 -10.81
CA LYS A 612 -33.74 -6.73 -10.99
C LYS A 612 -33.86 -5.85 -9.75
N ALA A 613 -34.95 -5.97 -8.98
CA ALA A 613 -35.15 -5.20 -7.76
C ALA A 613 -34.17 -5.59 -6.64
N ARG A 614 -33.83 -6.88 -6.52
CA ARG A 614 -32.83 -7.35 -5.55
C ARG A 614 -31.40 -7.05 -6.00
N LEU A 615 -31.11 -7.20 -7.29
CA LEU A 615 -29.86 -6.76 -7.91
C LEU A 615 -29.61 -5.26 -7.68
N ALA A 616 -30.66 -4.42 -7.70
CA ALA A 616 -30.57 -2.98 -7.43
C ALA A 616 -30.19 -2.61 -5.99
N ASN A 617 -30.34 -3.52 -5.02
CA ASN A 617 -30.01 -3.30 -3.62
C ASN A 617 -28.55 -3.67 -3.29
N ILE A 618 -27.73 -4.07 -4.27
CA ILE A 618 -26.33 -4.45 -4.07
C ILE A 618 -25.42 -3.24 -4.31
N ASP A 619 -24.64 -2.84 -3.30
CA ASP A 619 -23.71 -1.71 -3.39
C ASP A 619 -22.82 -1.77 -4.64
N GLY A 620 -22.82 -0.68 -5.41
CA GLY A 620 -22.08 -0.54 -6.68
C GLY A 620 -22.92 -0.86 -7.93
N VAL A 621 -24.07 -1.54 -7.79
CA VAL A 621 -25.05 -1.63 -8.87
C VAL A 621 -25.76 -0.27 -9.02
N ASN A 622 -25.83 0.24 -10.25
CA ASN A 622 -26.51 1.50 -10.57
C ASN A 622 -27.61 1.28 -11.63
N GLN A 623 -28.52 2.26 -11.79
CA GLN A 623 -29.65 2.15 -12.72
C GLN A 623 -29.23 1.95 -14.18
N HIS A 624 -28.06 2.48 -14.58
CA HIS A 624 -27.51 2.30 -15.93
C HIS A 624 -27.08 0.83 -16.17
N PHE A 625 -26.41 0.21 -15.19
CA PHE A 625 -26.07 -1.21 -15.21
C PHE A 625 -27.31 -2.11 -15.30
N ILE A 626 -28.33 -1.85 -14.48
CA ILE A 626 -29.58 -2.63 -14.49
C ILE A 626 -30.28 -2.53 -15.85
N LYS A 627 -30.22 -1.37 -16.50
CA LYS A 627 -30.84 -1.12 -17.82
C LYS A 627 -30.09 -1.77 -18.99
N LEU A 628 -28.75 -1.82 -18.95
CA LEU A 628 -27.93 -2.35 -20.05
C LEU A 628 -27.54 -3.83 -19.90
N TYR A 629 -27.22 -4.26 -18.67
CA TYR A 629 -26.61 -5.56 -18.40
C TYR A 629 -27.46 -6.43 -17.45
N GLY A 630 -28.50 -5.87 -16.82
CA GLY A 630 -29.26 -6.53 -15.77
C GLY A 630 -29.95 -7.82 -16.19
N ASP A 631 -30.50 -7.90 -17.41
CA ASP A 631 -31.11 -9.14 -17.91
C ASP A 631 -30.06 -10.24 -18.14
N ASN A 632 -28.96 -9.92 -18.83
CA ASN A 632 -27.88 -10.86 -19.10
C ASN A 632 -27.24 -11.37 -17.80
N PHE A 633 -26.96 -10.47 -16.83
CA PHE A 633 -26.45 -10.87 -15.52
C PHE A 633 -27.44 -11.79 -14.78
N LEU A 634 -28.74 -11.48 -14.76
CA LEU A 634 -29.72 -12.36 -14.09
C LEU A 634 -29.86 -13.71 -14.79
N GLN A 635 -29.80 -13.76 -16.12
CA GLN A 635 -29.84 -15.02 -16.88
C GLN A 635 -28.59 -15.88 -16.61
N SER A 636 -27.40 -15.29 -16.61
CA SER A 636 -26.17 -16.00 -16.26
C SER A 636 -26.15 -16.41 -14.79
N ILE A 637 -26.55 -15.54 -13.83
CA ILE A 637 -26.67 -15.91 -12.40
C ILE A 637 -27.58 -17.11 -12.20
N LYS A 638 -28.75 -17.17 -12.87
CA LYS A 638 -29.66 -18.31 -12.80
C LYS A 638 -29.01 -19.58 -13.33
N ARG A 639 -28.57 -19.57 -14.59
CA ARG A 639 -27.92 -20.71 -15.26
C ARG A 639 -26.72 -21.25 -14.48
N LEU A 640 -25.94 -20.37 -13.85
CA LEU A 640 -24.74 -20.73 -13.10
C LEU A 640 -25.06 -21.21 -11.67
N SER A 641 -26.10 -20.67 -11.04
CA SER A 641 -26.60 -21.19 -9.75
C SER A 641 -27.22 -22.58 -9.93
N GLU A 642 -28.01 -22.79 -10.99
CA GLU A 642 -28.51 -24.09 -11.45
C GLU A 642 -27.36 -25.09 -11.68
N ALA A 643 -26.35 -24.71 -12.47
CA ALA A 643 -25.19 -25.56 -12.75
C ALA A 643 -24.33 -25.90 -11.51
N CYS A 644 -24.35 -25.06 -10.47
CA CYS A 644 -23.63 -25.28 -9.22
C CYS A 644 -24.52 -25.85 -8.09
N ASN A 645 -25.78 -26.22 -8.36
CA ASN A 645 -26.78 -26.64 -7.36
C ASN A 645 -26.96 -25.63 -6.19
N LEU A 646 -26.85 -24.33 -6.47
CA LEU A 646 -27.04 -23.25 -5.49
C LEU A 646 -28.45 -22.67 -5.60
N SER A 647 -29.17 -22.62 -4.47
CA SER A 647 -30.44 -21.88 -4.35
C SER A 647 -30.22 -20.39 -4.63
N LEU A 648 -31.14 -19.78 -5.37
CA LEU A 648 -31.24 -18.32 -5.51
C LEU A 648 -31.86 -17.72 -4.25
N ASP A 649 -31.75 -16.40 -4.09
CA ASP A 649 -32.34 -15.68 -2.94
C ASP A 649 -33.89 -15.73 -2.85
N GLY A 650 -34.56 -16.31 -3.85
CA GLY A 650 -36.01 -16.32 -4.00
C GLY A 650 -36.67 -17.71 -3.99
N ASP A 651 -35.90 -18.80 -3.94
CA ASP A 651 -36.47 -20.15 -3.99
C ASP A 651 -37.03 -20.56 -2.61
N PRO A 652 -38.24 -21.16 -2.55
CA PRO A 652 -38.77 -21.71 -1.30
C PRO A 652 -37.94 -22.92 -0.89
N THR A 653 -37.34 -22.87 0.30
CA THR A 653 -36.36 -23.85 0.76
C THR A 653 -37.02 -25.20 1.13
N SER A 654 -37.26 -26.04 0.13
CA SER A 654 -37.81 -27.39 0.31
C SER A 654 -36.77 -28.29 0.97
N GLN A 655 -36.91 -28.52 2.28
CA GLN A 655 -35.97 -29.32 3.07
C GLN A 655 -36.22 -30.82 2.92
N THR A 656 -35.57 -31.46 1.94
CA THR A 656 -35.36 -32.91 1.92
C THR A 656 -33.93 -33.24 2.35
N PRO A 657 -33.70 -33.78 3.56
CA PRO A 657 -32.35 -34.02 4.06
C PRO A 657 -31.69 -35.25 3.41
N VAL A 658 -30.58 -35.04 2.69
CA VAL A 658 -29.67 -36.12 2.26
C VAL A 658 -28.48 -36.14 3.22
N PRO A 659 -28.15 -37.27 3.89
CA PRO A 659 -27.16 -37.31 4.95
C PRO A 659 -25.73 -37.39 4.39
N SER A 660 -25.07 -36.24 4.21
CA SER A 660 -23.61 -36.20 3.98
C SER A 660 -22.86 -36.12 5.31
N LYS A 661 -21.93 -37.05 5.53
CA LYS A 661 -21.07 -37.07 6.74
C LYS A 661 -19.88 -36.12 6.56
N THR A 662 -19.87 -35.02 7.31
CA THR A 662 -18.67 -34.17 7.45
C THR A 662 -18.47 -33.79 8.92
N VAL A 663 -17.23 -33.93 9.40
CA VAL A 663 -16.86 -33.71 10.80
C VAL A 663 -17.17 -32.27 11.21
N THR A 664 -17.94 -32.10 12.30
CA THR A 664 -18.46 -30.80 12.71
C THR A 664 -17.71 -30.25 13.93
N VAL A 665 -16.90 -29.21 13.73
CA VAL A 665 -16.53 -28.30 14.82
C VAL A 665 -17.71 -27.33 15.00
N PRO A 666 -18.39 -27.30 16.16
CA PRO A 666 -19.65 -26.59 16.31
C PRO A 666 -19.45 -25.08 16.45
N THR A 667 -20.08 -24.29 15.58
CA THR A 667 -20.20 -22.83 15.71
C THR A 667 -21.65 -22.38 15.46
N ASN A 668 -22.29 -21.77 16.47
CA ASN A 668 -23.73 -21.48 16.46
C ASN A 668 -24.08 -20.25 15.59
N LYS A 669 -24.38 -20.50 14.31
CA LYS A 669 -24.63 -19.47 13.26
C LYS A 669 -25.90 -18.61 13.40
N LYS A 670 -26.65 -18.67 14.51
CA LYS A 670 -27.90 -17.92 14.69
C LYS A 670 -27.83 -16.68 15.58
N LEU A 671 -26.87 -16.60 16.50
CA LEU A 671 -26.78 -15.49 17.44
C LEU A 671 -26.09 -14.27 16.80
N THR A 672 -26.58 -13.06 17.10
CA THR A 672 -25.87 -11.85 16.71
C THR A 672 -24.55 -11.75 17.49
N PRO A 673 -23.48 -11.15 16.93
CA PRO A 673 -22.17 -11.13 17.58
C PRO A 673 -22.18 -10.62 19.03
N ALA A 674 -22.94 -9.56 19.32
CA ALA A 674 -23.07 -9.00 20.67
C ALA A 674 -23.79 -9.94 21.68
N LYS A 675 -24.68 -10.84 21.21
CA LYS A 675 -25.33 -11.85 22.07
C LYS A 675 -24.40 -13.02 22.34
N PHE A 676 -23.71 -13.50 21.30
CA PHE A 676 -22.71 -14.57 21.44
C PHE A 676 -21.53 -14.13 22.31
N GLU A 677 -21.02 -12.91 22.12
CA GLU A 677 -19.98 -12.32 22.96
C GLU A 677 -20.41 -12.16 24.42
N ALA A 678 -21.63 -11.66 24.69
CA ALA A 678 -22.15 -11.55 26.06
C ALA A 678 -22.32 -12.93 26.74
N TRP A 679 -22.75 -13.95 25.99
CA TRP A 679 -22.78 -15.33 26.48
C TRP A 679 -21.37 -15.88 26.73
N LYS A 680 -20.39 -15.63 25.84
CA LYS A 680 -18.99 -16.07 25.99
C LYS A 680 -18.35 -15.44 27.23
N MET A 681 -18.48 -14.12 27.39
CA MET A 681 -17.96 -13.38 28.55
C MET A 681 -18.50 -13.90 29.87
N TRP A 682 -19.76 -14.36 29.88
CA TRP A 682 -20.37 -14.97 31.05
C TRP A 682 -19.93 -16.43 31.25
N HIS A 683 -20.03 -17.26 30.22
CA HIS A 683 -19.88 -18.72 30.32
C HIS A 683 -18.42 -19.21 30.32
N GLU A 684 -17.56 -18.61 29.50
CA GLU A 684 -16.15 -18.98 29.35
C GLU A 684 -15.24 -18.06 30.16
N ASP A 685 -15.43 -16.74 30.06
CA ASP A 685 -14.54 -15.75 30.71
C ASP A 685 -14.95 -15.47 32.18
N GLY A 686 -16.03 -16.09 32.67
CA GLY A 686 -16.43 -16.09 34.09
C GLY A 686 -17.10 -14.82 34.63
N LEU A 687 -17.27 -13.77 33.82
CA LEU A 687 -17.68 -12.43 34.27
C LEU A 687 -19.16 -12.35 34.68
N MET A 688 -19.47 -11.46 35.63
CA MET A 688 -20.83 -11.18 36.11
C MET A 688 -21.60 -10.25 35.16
N PHE A 689 -22.93 -10.29 35.17
CA PHE A 689 -23.81 -9.47 34.30
C PHE A 689 -23.48 -7.97 34.39
N LYS A 690 -23.14 -7.49 35.59
CA LYS A 690 -22.74 -6.10 35.87
C LYS A 690 -21.42 -5.70 35.22
N GLU A 691 -20.49 -6.65 35.08
CA GLU A 691 -19.18 -6.43 34.47
C GLU A 691 -19.30 -6.46 32.95
N ILE A 692 -20.06 -7.42 32.41
CA ILE A 692 -20.39 -7.54 30.98
C ILE A 692 -21.17 -6.30 30.49
N ALA A 693 -22.05 -5.75 31.34
CA ALA A 693 -22.81 -4.54 31.09
C ALA A 693 -21.93 -3.28 30.96
N ASN A 694 -20.85 -3.22 31.73
CA ASN A 694 -19.91 -2.10 31.80
C ASN A 694 -18.53 -2.42 31.17
N PHE A 695 -18.47 -3.44 30.31
CA PHE A 695 -17.21 -3.99 29.82
C PHE A 695 -16.35 -2.94 29.08
N PRO A 696 -15.06 -2.73 29.45
CA PRO A 696 -14.24 -1.62 28.95
C PRO A 696 -14.09 -1.51 27.43
N GLY A 697 -14.23 -2.62 26.69
CA GLY A 697 -14.21 -2.64 25.22
C GLY A 697 -15.49 -2.10 24.54
N ARG A 698 -16.56 -1.82 25.29
CA ARG A 698 -17.83 -1.31 24.73
C ARG A 698 -17.84 0.21 24.70
N ALA A 699 -18.17 0.80 23.54
CA ALA A 699 -18.27 2.25 23.38
C ALA A 699 -19.40 2.91 24.21
N VAL A 700 -20.38 2.14 24.68
CA VAL A 700 -21.46 2.57 25.58
C VAL A 700 -21.82 1.40 26.50
N ALA A 701 -21.99 1.64 27.80
CA ALA A 701 -22.48 0.64 28.75
C ALA A 701 -23.95 0.31 28.51
N ILE A 702 -24.32 -0.96 28.71
CA ILE A 702 -25.70 -1.47 28.57
C ILE A 702 -26.32 -1.76 29.94
N LYS A 703 -27.63 -2.04 30.00
CA LYS A 703 -28.28 -2.43 31.25
C LYS A 703 -28.04 -3.92 31.51
N GLU A 704 -27.89 -4.29 32.78
CA GLU A 704 -27.80 -5.69 33.24
C GLU A 704 -28.99 -6.54 32.74
N GLN A 705 -30.19 -5.96 32.70
CA GLN A 705 -31.39 -6.59 32.11
C GLN A 705 -31.22 -6.97 30.63
N THR A 706 -30.45 -6.19 29.86
CA THR A 706 -30.15 -6.49 28.44
C THR A 706 -29.12 -7.61 28.32
N VAL A 707 -28.15 -7.70 29.24
CA VAL A 707 -27.20 -8.83 29.32
C VAL A 707 -27.96 -10.13 29.64
N LEU A 708 -28.87 -10.10 30.61
CA LEU A 708 -29.75 -11.22 30.96
C LEU A 708 -30.59 -11.67 29.76
N GLU A 709 -31.17 -10.75 28.99
CA GLU A 709 -31.93 -11.10 27.78
C GLU A 709 -31.06 -11.72 26.68
N TYR A 710 -29.84 -11.23 26.48
CA TYR A 710 -28.89 -11.81 25.51
C TYR A 710 -28.48 -13.24 25.90
N ILE A 711 -28.25 -13.50 27.18
CA ILE A 711 -27.84 -14.80 27.73
C ILE A 711 -29.01 -15.81 27.68
N LEU A 712 -30.24 -15.39 27.99
CA LEU A 712 -31.43 -16.24 27.80
C LEU A 712 -31.70 -16.57 26.33
N GLU A 713 -31.45 -15.63 25.41
CA GLU A 713 -31.61 -15.90 23.97
C GLU A 713 -30.51 -16.83 23.43
N ALA A 714 -29.28 -16.75 23.95
CA ALA A 714 -28.22 -17.71 23.66
C ALA A 714 -28.59 -19.14 24.10
N ALA A 715 -29.24 -19.29 25.27
CA ALA A 715 -29.74 -20.58 25.72
C ALA A 715 -30.84 -21.16 24.82
N ARG A 716 -31.77 -20.34 24.31
CA ARG A 716 -32.80 -20.80 23.34
C ARG A 716 -32.19 -21.26 22.02
N GLU A 717 -31.11 -20.63 21.58
CA GLU A 717 -30.37 -21.05 20.37
C GLU A 717 -29.32 -22.13 20.64
N GLY A 718 -29.43 -22.84 21.77
CA GLY A 718 -28.70 -24.07 22.04
C GLY A 718 -27.26 -23.89 22.51
N CYS A 719 -26.86 -22.70 22.98
CA CYS A 719 -25.58 -22.56 23.68
C CYS A 719 -25.63 -23.24 25.05
N LYS A 720 -24.49 -23.79 25.51
CA LYS A 720 -24.35 -24.40 26.83
C LYS A 720 -24.62 -23.37 27.93
N MET A 721 -25.29 -23.79 29.01
CA MET A 721 -25.73 -22.89 30.08
C MET A 721 -25.49 -23.54 31.44
N ASN A 722 -24.80 -22.83 32.35
CA ASN A 722 -24.72 -23.25 33.75
C ASN A 722 -25.94 -22.69 34.51
N TRP A 723 -27.02 -23.46 34.52
CA TRP A 723 -28.28 -23.01 35.13
C TRP A 723 -28.18 -22.76 36.63
N THR A 724 -27.31 -23.46 37.36
CA THR A 724 -27.08 -23.22 38.80
C THR A 724 -26.54 -21.81 39.04
N ARG A 725 -25.43 -21.45 38.37
CA ARG A 725 -24.85 -20.10 38.45
C ARG A 725 -25.84 -19.04 37.95
N PHE A 726 -26.57 -19.32 36.87
CA PHE A 726 -27.58 -18.39 36.34
C PHE A 726 -28.71 -18.12 37.35
N CYS A 727 -29.14 -19.13 38.12
CA CYS A 727 -30.15 -18.94 39.16
C CYS A 727 -29.60 -18.20 40.38
N GLU A 728 -28.38 -18.51 40.84
CA GLU A 728 -27.69 -17.76 41.91
C GLU A 728 -27.58 -16.27 41.54
N GLU A 729 -27.15 -15.96 40.30
CA GLU A 729 -26.93 -14.58 39.83
C GLU A 729 -28.23 -13.81 39.49
N THR A 730 -29.32 -14.51 39.11
CA THR A 730 -30.64 -13.90 38.92
C THR A 730 -31.51 -13.85 40.19
N GLY A 731 -31.00 -14.35 41.32
CA GLY A 731 -31.76 -14.47 42.57
C GLY A 731 -33.01 -15.33 42.43
N LEU A 732 -32.98 -16.34 41.55
CA LEU A 732 -34.07 -17.29 41.38
C LEU A 732 -33.86 -18.43 42.38
N THR A 733 -34.79 -18.59 43.32
CA THR A 733 -34.75 -19.60 44.38
C THR A 733 -35.75 -20.72 44.13
N ARG A 734 -35.59 -21.87 44.81
CA ARG A 734 -36.54 -23.00 44.70
C ARG A 734 -37.98 -22.60 45.01
N GLU A 735 -38.19 -21.72 46.01
CA GLU A 735 -39.51 -21.21 46.39
C GLU A 735 -40.12 -20.30 45.31
N THR A 736 -39.32 -19.39 44.76
CA THR A 736 -39.79 -18.46 43.71
C THR A 736 -40.01 -19.16 42.37
N PHE A 737 -39.20 -20.18 42.05
CA PHE A 737 -39.42 -21.10 40.93
C PHE A 737 -40.77 -21.82 41.05
N LEU A 738 -41.07 -22.42 42.22
CA LEU A 738 -42.36 -23.09 42.48
C LEU A 738 -43.55 -22.10 42.47
N SER A 739 -43.35 -20.88 42.96
CA SER A 739 -44.37 -19.83 42.87
C SER A 739 -44.70 -19.47 41.41
N ILE A 740 -43.68 -19.31 40.56
CA ILE A 740 -43.86 -19.04 39.12
C ILE A 740 -44.52 -20.25 38.42
N GLN A 741 -44.15 -21.48 38.76
CA GLN A 741 -44.79 -22.70 38.26
C GLN A 741 -46.29 -22.76 38.58
N ASN A 742 -46.68 -22.37 39.80
CA ASN A 742 -48.08 -22.29 40.21
C ASN A 742 -48.86 -21.14 39.52
N ALA A 743 -48.21 -20.01 39.24
CA ALA A 743 -48.83 -18.94 38.45
C ALA A 743 -49.00 -19.32 36.96
N VAL A 744 -48.00 -19.97 36.36
CA VAL A 744 -48.03 -20.40 34.95
C VAL A 744 -49.06 -21.50 34.71
N SER A 745 -49.22 -22.44 35.64
CA SER A 745 -50.23 -23.51 35.53
C SER A 745 -51.68 -23.01 35.68
N LYS A 746 -51.91 -21.95 36.47
CA LYS A 746 -53.23 -21.28 36.57
C LYS A 746 -53.59 -20.46 35.32
N VAL A 747 -52.67 -19.66 34.79
CA VAL A 747 -52.98 -18.57 33.85
C VAL A 747 -52.46 -18.81 32.42
N GLY A 748 -51.63 -19.84 32.23
CA GLY A 748 -51.05 -20.21 30.94
C GLY A 748 -49.79 -19.41 30.57
N ARG A 749 -48.98 -19.99 29.67
CA ARG A 749 -47.63 -19.51 29.34
C ARG A 749 -47.54 -18.38 28.31
N GLU A 750 -48.65 -17.99 27.70
CA GLU A 750 -48.62 -17.13 26.48
C GLU A 750 -48.34 -15.64 26.74
N LYS A 751 -48.61 -15.13 27.96
CA LYS A 751 -48.57 -13.69 28.26
C LYS A 751 -47.94 -13.43 29.63
N LEU A 752 -46.88 -12.63 29.66
CA LEU A 752 -46.13 -12.32 30.90
C LEU A 752 -46.93 -11.49 31.91
N LYS A 753 -47.81 -10.59 31.47
CA LYS A 753 -48.55 -9.68 32.37
C LYS A 753 -49.56 -10.43 33.28
N PRO A 754 -50.40 -11.35 32.77
CA PRO A 754 -51.26 -12.19 33.61
C PRO A 754 -50.50 -13.10 34.60
N ILE A 755 -49.32 -13.62 34.21
CA ILE A 755 -48.47 -14.39 35.13
C ILE A 755 -47.97 -13.49 36.28
N LYS A 756 -47.51 -12.27 35.97
CA LYS A 756 -47.02 -11.33 36.99
C LYS A 756 -48.12 -10.85 37.95
N THR A 757 -49.39 -10.83 37.57
CA THR A 757 -50.49 -10.46 38.49
C THR A 757 -50.84 -11.52 39.54
N GLU A 758 -50.42 -12.77 39.37
CA GLU A 758 -50.55 -13.83 40.38
C GLU A 758 -49.31 -13.96 41.29
N LEU A 759 -48.32 -13.07 41.15
CA LEU A 759 -47.01 -13.18 41.81
C LEU A 759 -46.70 -11.94 42.68
N PRO A 760 -45.99 -12.09 43.81
CA PRO A 760 -45.55 -10.97 44.66
C PRO A 760 -44.87 -9.86 43.86
N GLU A 761 -45.06 -8.59 44.26
CA GLU A 761 -44.54 -7.42 43.54
C GLU A 761 -43.01 -7.48 43.34
N GLU A 762 -42.30 -8.05 44.31
CA GLU A 762 -40.85 -8.24 44.34
C GLU A 762 -40.28 -9.06 43.17
N LEU A 763 -41.04 -10.00 42.59
CA LEU A 763 -40.54 -10.86 41.51
C LEU A 763 -40.41 -10.13 40.17
N SER A 764 -39.19 -10.05 39.65
CA SER A 764 -38.91 -9.36 38.39
C SER A 764 -39.46 -10.10 37.17
N TYR A 765 -39.78 -9.34 36.10
CA TYR A 765 -40.04 -9.94 34.78
C TYR A 765 -38.83 -10.72 34.23
N GLY A 766 -37.62 -10.45 34.71
CA GLY A 766 -36.41 -11.23 34.38
C GLY A 766 -36.47 -12.65 34.91
N GLN A 767 -36.85 -12.84 36.18
CA GLN A 767 -37.04 -14.15 36.80
C GLN A 767 -38.17 -14.96 36.14
N ILE A 768 -39.26 -14.30 35.72
CA ILE A 768 -40.35 -14.96 34.96
C ILE A 768 -39.84 -15.42 33.57
N LYS A 769 -39.07 -14.59 32.86
CA LYS A 769 -38.42 -14.99 31.59
C LYS A 769 -37.41 -16.11 31.79
N ALA A 770 -36.64 -16.10 32.88
CA ALA A 770 -35.69 -17.15 33.23
C ALA A 770 -36.40 -18.50 33.40
N TYR A 771 -37.43 -18.57 34.26
CA TYR A 771 -38.25 -19.77 34.46
C TYR A 771 -38.81 -20.32 33.14
N LEU A 772 -39.40 -19.47 32.29
CA LEU A 772 -39.96 -19.93 31.02
C LEU A 772 -38.87 -20.49 30.08
N THR A 773 -37.68 -19.89 30.07
CA THR A 773 -36.55 -20.37 29.25
C THR A 773 -35.95 -21.68 29.79
N MET A 774 -35.94 -21.85 31.11
CA MET A 774 -35.56 -23.12 31.76
C MET A 774 -36.53 -24.24 31.39
N GLN A 775 -37.84 -23.96 31.38
CA GLN A 775 -38.87 -24.92 30.92
C GLN A 775 -38.74 -25.23 29.42
N GLU A 776 -38.46 -24.23 28.57
CA GLU A 776 -38.14 -24.43 27.14
C GLU A 776 -36.89 -25.31 26.94
N ALA A 777 -35.90 -25.22 27.83
CA ALA A 777 -34.67 -26.01 27.83
C ALA A 777 -34.79 -27.37 28.58
N GLY A 778 -35.99 -27.75 29.07
CA GLY A 778 -36.22 -29.02 29.77
C GLY A 778 -35.65 -29.11 31.19
N VAL A 779 -35.37 -27.97 31.84
CA VAL A 779 -34.66 -27.91 33.12
C VAL A 779 -35.62 -27.98 34.32
N SER A 780 -35.45 -29.03 35.14
CA SER A 780 -36.20 -29.28 36.38
C SER A 780 -35.65 -28.46 37.58
N ALA A 781 -36.40 -28.43 38.68
CA ALA A 781 -36.04 -27.77 39.94
C ALA A 781 -34.88 -28.46 40.71
N GLU A 782 -34.32 -29.54 40.17
CA GLU A 782 -33.14 -30.25 40.72
C GLU A 782 -31.86 -29.41 40.69
N VAL A 783 -31.80 -28.37 39.83
CA VAL A 783 -30.71 -27.38 39.76
C VAL A 783 -30.41 -26.70 41.11
N PHE A 784 -31.37 -26.70 42.04
CA PHE A 784 -31.25 -26.13 43.39
C PHE A 784 -30.75 -27.11 44.46
N SER A 785 -30.31 -28.33 44.11
CA SER A 785 -30.17 -29.44 45.06
C SER A 785 -28.75 -29.72 45.61
N SER A 786 -27.77 -28.83 45.42
CA SER A 786 -26.36 -29.09 45.74
C SER A 786 -25.73 -28.11 46.75
N LYS A 787 -26.10 -28.21 48.04
CA LYS A 787 -25.38 -27.60 49.20
C LYS A 787 -25.78 -28.19 50.57
N SER A 788 -25.55 -29.48 50.76
CA SER A 788 -25.50 -30.19 52.05
C SER A 788 -24.93 -31.60 51.79
N GLU A 789 -23.93 -32.13 52.49
CA GLU A 789 -23.25 -31.70 53.72
C GLU A 789 -21.73 -31.84 53.54
N GLN A 790 -20.93 -30.95 54.12
CA GLN A 790 -19.51 -31.25 54.40
C GLN A 790 -18.99 -30.42 55.58
N SER A 791 -18.68 -31.13 56.67
CA SER A 791 -18.04 -30.63 57.89
C SER A 791 -17.35 -31.82 58.56
N CYS A 792 -16.15 -31.74 59.12
CA CYS A 792 -15.38 -30.55 59.51
C CYS A 792 -13.92 -30.65 59.01
N ASN A 793 -13.19 -29.53 59.08
CA ASN A 793 -11.89 -29.29 59.73
C ASN A 793 -10.76 -30.35 59.62
N GLU A 794 -9.46 -30.00 59.62
CA GLU A 794 -8.78 -28.74 59.97
C GLU A 794 -7.38 -28.68 59.27
N ASP A 795 -6.74 -27.51 59.28
CA ASP A 795 -5.30 -27.24 59.12
C ASP A 795 -4.57 -27.70 57.83
N GLU A 796 -4.01 -26.74 57.06
CA GLU A 796 -2.57 -26.41 57.00
C GLU A 796 -1.64 -27.56 56.56
N CYS A 797 -0.62 -27.42 55.72
CA CYS A 797 -0.02 -26.38 54.87
C CYS A 797 1.31 -27.01 54.37
N LEU A 798 1.99 -26.40 53.38
CA LEU A 798 3.36 -26.74 52.89
C LEU A 798 3.54 -28.04 52.08
N THR A 799 4.52 -27.97 51.16
CA THR A 799 5.23 -29.08 50.46
C THR A 799 4.38 -30.02 49.59
N GLU A 800 4.84 -30.58 48.47
CA GLU A 800 6.15 -30.67 47.79
C GLU A 800 5.88 -30.56 46.26
N ILE A 801 6.72 -30.04 45.35
CA ILE A 801 8.16 -30.20 45.04
C ILE A 801 8.55 -31.64 44.60
N SER A 802 9.10 -31.71 43.39
CA SER A 802 9.92 -32.80 42.80
C SER A 802 9.28 -34.11 42.26
N GLU A 803 9.61 -34.34 40.97
CA GLU A 803 10.15 -35.60 40.40
C GLU A 803 9.23 -36.82 40.19
N VAL A 804 9.85 -37.96 39.83
CA VAL A 804 9.29 -39.21 39.25
C VAL A 804 8.64 -39.00 37.87
N LEU A 805 9.28 -39.29 36.73
CA LEU A 805 10.48 -40.08 36.44
C LEU A 805 10.40 -41.58 36.85
N GLN A 806 9.75 -42.38 36.00
CA GLN A 806 9.91 -43.84 35.81
C GLN A 806 9.78 -44.77 37.04
N ASN A 807 8.82 -45.71 37.01
CA ASN A 807 9.08 -47.05 36.42
C ASN A 807 7.88 -48.04 36.41
N SER A 808 7.85 -48.86 35.35
CA SER A 808 7.61 -50.32 35.29
C SER A 808 6.63 -51.05 36.23
N ILE A 809 5.78 -51.92 35.65
CA ILE A 809 5.95 -53.41 35.66
C ILE A 809 4.90 -54.11 34.76
N ILE A 810 5.21 -55.33 34.28
CA ILE A 810 4.44 -56.18 33.33
C ILE A 810 3.60 -57.24 34.10
N PRO A 811 2.66 -58.00 33.48
CA PRO A 811 3.06 -59.32 32.93
C PRO A 811 2.23 -59.92 31.75
N SER A 812 2.87 -60.83 30.97
CA SER A 812 2.39 -62.17 30.49
C SER A 812 1.08 -62.35 29.68
N ASP A 813 0.92 -63.27 28.70
CA ASP A 813 1.85 -64.22 28.02
C ASP A 813 1.22 -64.88 26.75
N MET A 814 1.93 -65.87 26.14
CA MET A 814 1.57 -66.80 25.03
C MET A 814 1.92 -66.27 23.60
N GLN A 815 2.96 -66.78 22.90
CA GLN A 815 3.18 -68.11 22.25
C GLN A 815 2.31 -68.35 20.97
N GLY A 816 2.85 -68.75 19.81
CA GLY A 816 4.27 -68.97 19.41
C GLY A 816 4.45 -69.45 17.94
N ASP A 817 5.72 -69.55 17.54
CA ASP A 817 6.39 -70.44 16.54
C ASP A 817 6.09 -70.47 15.01
N ASP A 818 7.21 -70.62 14.28
CA ASP A 818 7.55 -71.36 13.04
C ASP A 818 7.12 -71.02 11.57
N ASP A 819 8.20 -70.93 10.76
CA ASP A 819 8.48 -71.46 9.40
C ASP A 819 7.82 -71.05 8.05
N ILE A 820 8.72 -70.65 7.13
CA ILE A 820 8.94 -71.10 5.72
C ILE A 820 7.75 -71.17 4.73
N VAL A 821 7.89 -70.56 3.53
CA VAL A 821 7.75 -71.22 2.19
C VAL A 821 7.94 -70.24 1.00
N GLU A 822 8.88 -70.62 0.12
CA GLU A 822 9.03 -70.39 -1.34
C GLU A 822 8.97 -69.00 -2.06
N ALA A 823 9.77 -68.94 -3.13
CA ALA A 823 9.69 -68.01 -4.25
C ALA A 823 9.42 -68.79 -5.55
N PRO A 824 9.11 -68.13 -6.68
CA PRO A 824 10.13 -67.99 -7.74
C PRO A 824 10.45 -66.50 -8.03
N GLY A 825 11.55 -66.10 -8.67
CA GLY A 825 12.23 -66.73 -9.82
C GLY A 825 11.62 -66.16 -11.12
N ILE A 826 12.34 -65.60 -12.09
CA ILE A 826 13.69 -65.92 -12.60
C ILE A 826 14.38 -64.66 -13.20
N THR A 827 15.73 -64.69 -13.28
CA THR A 827 16.74 -63.83 -13.98
C THR A 827 16.27 -62.80 -15.04
N GLY A 828 16.92 -61.64 -15.26
CA GLY A 828 18.38 -61.38 -15.41
C GLY A 828 18.78 -61.33 -16.91
N ILE A 829 19.88 -60.72 -17.42
CA ILE A 829 21.12 -60.12 -16.89
C ILE A 829 21.68 -59.08 -17.92
N ASN A 830 22.44 -58.07 -17.44
CA ASN A 830 23.45 -57.17 -18.06
C ASN A 830 23.67 -57.05 -19.60
N GLY A 831 24.00 -55.84 -20.09
CA GLY A 831 24.67 -55.62 -21.40
C GLY A 831 25.08 -54.15 -21.67
N ALA A 832 26.31 -53.90 -22.14
CA ALA A 832 26.95 -52.56 -22.13
C ALA A 832 27.13 -51.86 -23.50
N SER A 833 26.86 -50.55 -23.53
CA SER A 833 27.56 -49.49 -24.32
C SER A 833 27.48 -49.54 -25.89
N PRO A 834 28.23 -48.74 -26.71
CA PRO A 834 27.73 -48.14 -27.98
C PRO A 834 28.47 -48.73 -29.24
N PRO A 835 28.51 -48.15 -30.49
CA PRO A 835 28.01 -46.85 -31.03
C PRO A 835 27.38 -46.90 -32.47
N GLY A 836 27.18 -45.71 -33.09
CA GLY A 836 26.86 -45.50 -34.53
C GLY A 836 25.63 -44.60 -34.74
N LYS A 837 25.56 -43.54 -35.56
CA LYS A 837 26.08 -43.13 -36.90
C LYS A 837 25.34 -43.69 -38.14
N THR A 838 24.40 -42.88 -38.65
CA THR A 838 24.08 -42.55 -40.06
C THR A 838 23.22 -41.26 -40.00
N GLU A 839 23.30 -40.23 -40.86
CA GLU A 839 23.42 -40.10 -42.34
C GLU A 839 22.12 -40.50 -43.08
N GLY A 840 21.53 -39.66 -43.93
CA GLY A 840 21.89 -38.27 -44.30
C GLY A 840 20.80 -37.59 -45.16
N ALA A 841 21.08 -36.38 -45.68
CA ALA A 841 20.16 -35.66 -46.57
C ALA A 841 20.88 -34.71 -47.55
N GLU A 842 20.77 -35.02 -48.84
CA GLU A 842 20.96 -34.16 -50.03
C GLU A 842 19.81 -34.54 -51.00
N SER A 843 19.34 -33.76 -51.97
CA SER A 843 19.65 -32.44 -52.58
C SER A 843 18.30 -31.83 -53.07
N HIS A 844 18.10 -30.60 -53.58
CA HIS A 844 18.84 -29.78 -54.56
C HIS A 844 18.45 -28.28 -54.42
N LEU A 845 19.44 -27.39 -54.62
CA LEU A 845 19.55 -26.31 -55.65
C LEU A 845 18.26 -25.65 -56.21
N LEU A 846 18.15 -24.32 -56.44
CA LEU A 846 19.03 -23.13 -56.35
C LEU A 846 18.24 -21.95 -55.72
N THR A 847 18.66 -20.69 -55.51
CA THR A 847 19.82 -19.76 -55.71
C THR A 847 19.68 -18.70 -54.56
N GLU A 848 20.41 -17.59 -54.33
CA GLU A 848 21.77 -16.98 -54.39
C GLU A 848 21.55 -15.57 -53.78
N GLU A 849 22.41 -14.80 -53.10
CA GLU A 849 23.77 -14.85 -52.50
C GLU A 849 23.71 -13.73 -51.39
N LEU A 850 24.71 -13.32 -50.57
CA LEU A 850 26.16 -13.50 -50.57
C LEU A 850 26.68 -13.66 -49.11
N ARG A 851 27.90 -14.18 -49.02
CA ARG A 851 28.88 -14.26 -47.90
C ARG A 851 29.02 -13.00 -47.01
N LYS A 852 29.59 -13.06 -45.79
CA LYS A 852 30.01 -14.17 -44.88
C LYS A 852 30.34 -13.63 -43.48
N GLU A 853 30.09 -14.47 -42.46
CA GLU A 853 30.91 -14.77 -41.24
C GLU A 853 31.50 -13.66 -40.33
N ALA A 854 31.94 -14.10 -39.16
CA ALA A 854 32.51 -13.31 -38.06
C ALA A 854 33.54 -14.15 -37.29
N ALA A 855 34.44 -13.50 -36.53
CA ALA A 855 35.00 -13.94 -35.23
C ALA A 855 36.24 -13.13 -34.82
N SER A 856 36.45 -12.98 -33.49
CA SER A 856 37.73 -12.67 -32.80
C SER A 856 38.49 -11.36 -33.15
N SER A 857 39.41 -10.85 -32.32
CA SER A 857 39.40 -10.50 -30.88
C SER A 857 40.82 -10.04 -30.49
N GLU A 858 40.94 -8.94 -29.74
CA GLU A 858 42.19 -8.40 -29.15
C GLU A 858 43.26 -7.88 -30.16
N GLY A 859 44.10 -6.93 -29.73
CA GLY A 859 45.21 -6.38 -30.53
C GLY A 859 45.37 -4.86 -30.48
N ASP A 860 46.51 -4.40 -29.97
CA ASP A 860 46.93 -3.04 -29.59
C ASP A 860 46.75 -1.84 -30.54
N PHE A 861 46.93 -0.66 -29.92
CA PHE A 861 47.23 0.67 -30.46
C PHE A 861 47.77 0.76 -31.91
N LEU A 862 47.16 1.65 -32.71
CA LEU A 862 47.94 2.72 -33.38
C LEU A 862 47.11 3.98 -33.66
N ILE A 863 47.74 5.15 -33.54
CA ILE A 863 47.13 6.47 -33.81
C ILE A 863 47.20 6.76 -35.32
N HIS A 864 46.09 7.16 -35.95
CA HIS A 864 46.15 7.78 -37.28
C HIS A 864 45.30 9.05 -37.42
N LYS A 865 45.99 10.12 -37.84
CA LYS A 865 45.47 11.48 -38.05
C LYS A 865 44.39 11.52 -39.11
N LYS A 866 43.40 12.41 -38.94
CA LYS A 866 42.61 12.96 -40.05
C LYS A 866 42.64 14.49 -40.01
N ARG A 867 43.63 15.08 -40.67
CA ARG A 867 43.63 16.52 -41.00
C ARG A 867 42.53 16.79 -42.03
N GLN A 868 41.71 17.81 -41.82
CA GLN A 868 41.15 18.57 -42.94
C GLN A 868 41.91 19.89 -43.07
N ARG A 869 42.08 20.34 -44.31
CA ARG A 869 42.94 21.45 -44.71
C ARG A 869 42.08 22.44 -45.49
N VAL A 870 41.96 23.67 -45.01
CA VAL A 870 41.38 24.76 -45.79
C VAL A 870 42.52 25.52 -46.45
N GLU A 871 42.48 25.59 -47.77
CA GLU A 871 43.37 26.40 -48.62
C GLU A 871 42.58 27.63 -49.11
N ALA A 872 43.16 28.80 -49.32
CA ALA A 872 44.47 29.31 -48.93
C ALA A 872 44.48 30.85 -49.00
N ALA A 873 45.38 31.49 -48.24
CA ALA A 873 45.82 32.87 -48.49
C ALA A 873 47.25 33.03 -47.94
N ALA A 874 48.13 33.73 -48.66
CA ALA A 874 49.53 33.91 -48.27
C ALA A 874 49.71 35.14 -47.36
N GLY A 875 50.62 35.05 -46.39
CA GLY A 875 51.01 36.15 -45.52
C GLY A 875 51.51 35.66 -44.16
N GLU A 876 52.81 35.54 -43.98
CA GLU A 876 53.40 35.16 -42.69
C GLU A 876 53.18 36.26 -41.65
N SER A 877 52.45 35.92 -40.59
CA SER A 877 52.35 36.71 -39.37
C SER A 877 52.18 35.73 -38.21
N PHE A 878 53.26 35.48 -37.47
CA PHE A 878 53.22 34.75 -36.20
C PHE A 878 52.48 35.62 -35.17
N ARG A 879 51.14 35.60 -35.24
CA ARG A 879 50.28 36.24 -34.25
C ARG A 879 50.41 35.46 -32.94
N VAL A 880 50.96 36.13 -31.93
CA VAL A 880 50.99 35.64 -30.56
C VAL A 880 49.54 35.63 -30.04
N LEU A 881 48.98 34.45 -29.83
CA LEU A 881 47.60 34.28 -29.38
C LEU A 881 47.58 34.12 -27.85
N VAL A 882 47.00 35.11 -27.17
CA VAL A 882 46.78 35.08 -25.73
C VAL A 882 45.41 34.47 -25.43
N ALA A 883 45.37 33.52 -24.49
CA ALA A 883 44.14 32.91 -24.03
C ALA A 883 43.32 33.87 -23.16
N THR A 884 42.05 34.02 -23.48
CA THR A 884 41.01 34.65 -22.67
C THR A 884 39.82 33.69 -22.59
N GLU A 885 38.89 33.93 -21.67
CA GLU A 885 37.68 33.11 -21.53
C GLU A 885 36.91 33.03 -22.85
N GLU A 886 36.65 34.18 -23.49
CA GLU A 886 36.00 34.25 -24.79
C GLU A 886 36.77 33.52 -25.91
N SER A 887 38.11 33.62 -25.95
CA SER A 887 38.90 32.99 -27.01
C SER A 887 38.99 31.47 -26.85
N ILE A 888 39.13 30.96 -25.62
CA ILE A 888 39.07 29.52 -25.31
C ILE A 888 37.68 28.98 -25.71
N LEU A 889 36.60 29.60 -25.24
CA LEU A 889 35.23 29.14 -25.54
C LEU A 889 34.88 29.24 -27.03
N SER A 890 35.36 30.27 -27.73
CA SER A 890 35.18 30.40 -29.17
C SER A 890 36.01 29.39 -29.98
N TRP A 891 37.13 28.91 -29.44
CA TRP A 891 37.96 27.91 -30.11
C TRP A 891 37.45 26.49 -29.88
N LEU A 892 37.06 26.14 -28.64
CA LEU A 892 36.50 24.82 -28.28
C LEU A 892 35.22 24.47 -29.06
N LYS A 893 34.43 25.48 -29.50
CA LYS A 893 33.27 25.29 -30.39
C LYS A 893 33.56 24.62 -31.73
N ASN A 894 34.83 24.49 -32.12
CA ASN A 894 35.23 23.83 -33.37
C ASN A 894 35.66 22.36 -33.17
N PHE A 895 35.55 21.83 -31.95
CA PHE A 895 36.08 20.51 -31.56
C PHE A 895 35.09 19.73 -30.69
N ASP A 896 34.05 19.16 -31.30
CA ASP A 896 33.05 18.33 -30.61
C ASP A 896 33.69 17.17 -29.82
N ASP A 897 34.77 16.59 -30.34
CA ASP A 897 35.53 15.51 -29.70
C ASP A 897 36.39 15.96 -28.50
N GLY A 898 36.56 17.27 -28.29
CA GLY A 898 37.35 17.85 -27.21
C GLY A 898 38.84 17.99 -27.52
N VAL A 899 39.55 18.74 -26.68
CA VAL A 899 40.90 19.24 -26.96
C VAL A 899 41.83 19.02 -25.76
N THR A 900 43.08 18.60 -25.97
CA THR A 900 44.02 18.39 -24.86
C THR A 900 44.63 19.71 -24.38
N LEU A 901 45.23 19.70 -23.18
CA LEU A 901 46.01 20.85 -22.70
C LEU A 901 47.17 21.21 -23.66
N SER A 902 47.79 20.21 -24.30
CA SER A 902 48.90 20.42 -25.24
C SER A 902 48.46 21.16 -26.50
N ASP A 903 47.30 20.82 -27.07
CA ASP A 903 46.77 21.50 -28.26
C ASP A 903 46.38 22.95 -27.92
N LEU A 904 45.81 23.19 -26.73
CA LEU A 904 45.51 24.53 -26.21
C LEU A 904 46.79 25.37 -26.03
N LEU A 905 47.90 24.77 -25.59
CA LEU A 905 49.20 25.44 -25.46
C LEU A 905 49.84 25.74 -26.82
N GLU A 906 49.73 24.84 -27.80
CA GLU A 906 50.22 25.05 -29.16
C GLU A 906 49.44 26.16 -29.88
N HIS A 907 48.12 26.25 -29.65
CA HIS A 907 47.29 27.31 -30.21
C HIS A 907 47.47 28.66 -29.51
N PHE A 908 47.38 28.71 -28.18
CA PHE A 908 47.48 29.94 -27.39
C PHE A 908 48.93 30.23 -26.93
N ASN A 909 49.85 30.21 -27.89
CA ASN A 909 51.30 30.35 -27.72
C ASN A 909 51.78 31.64 -27.00
N GLY A 910 50.91 32.63 -26.79
CA GLY A 910 51.17 33.82 -25.96
C GLY A 910 50.90 33.63 -24.47
N SER A 911 50.48 32.43 -24.05
CA SER A 911 49.98 32.15 -22.70
C SER A 911 50.92 31.21 -21.96
N THR A 912 51.23 31.50 -20.70
CA THR A 912 51.92 30.52 -19.85
C THR A 912 50.97 29.40 -19.43
N GLU A 913 51.48 28.17 -19.32
CA GLU A 913 50.70 27.01 -18.89
C GLU A 913 49.93 27.25 -17.59
N LYS A 914 50.58 27.89 -16.60
CA LYS A 914 49.93 28.26 -15.34
C LYS A 914 48.75 29.22 -15.52
N SER A 915 48.83 30.16 -16.46
CA SER A 915 47.73 31.08 -16.77
C SER A 915 46.58 30.36 -17.49
N LEU A 916 46.91 29.48 -18.44
CA LEU A 916 45.95 28.70 -19.21
C LEU A 916 45.20 27.70 -18.31
N VAL A 917 45.91 26.97 -17.44
CA VAL A 917 45.31 26.04 -16.48
C VAL A 917 44.41 26.76 -15.48
N ASN A 918 44.80 27.94 -14.98
CA ASN A 918 43.94 28.76 -14.14
C ASN A 918 42.64 29.17 -14.86
N LEU A 919 42.73 29.66 -16.10
CA LEU A 919 41.57 30.00 -16.93
C LEU A 919 40.63 28.81 -17.15
N LEU A 920 41.18 27.63 -17.46
CA LEU A 920 40.39 26.40 -17.63
C LEU A 920 39.71 25.98 -16.32
N CYS A 921 40.37 26.14 -15.16
CA CYS A 921 39.76 25.87 -13.86
C CYS A 921 38.64 26.87 -13.50
N CYS A 922 38.75 28.14 -13.91
CA CYS A 922 37.66 29.11 -13.78
C CYS A 922 36.46 28.71 -14.65
N LEU A 923 36.69 28.44 -15.95
CA LEU A 923 35.63 28.03 -16.89
C LEU A 923 34.95 26.70 -16.52
N GLU A 924 35.68 25.76 -15.90
CA GLU A 924 35.14 24.52 -15.36
C GLU A 924 34.34 24.78 -14.07
N GLY A 925 34.76 25.72 -13.22
CA GLY A 925 34.02 26.17 -12.03
C GLY A 925 32.76 26.98 -12.34
N GLU A 926 32.71 27.66 -13.49
CA GLU A 926 31.54 28.38 -14.00
C GLU A 926 30.61 27.52 -14.88
N PHE A 927 30.91 26.23 -15.05
CA PHE A 927 30.15 25.29 -15.88
C PHE A 927 30.02 25.72 -17.36
N LEU A 928 31.08 26.32 -17.92
CA LEU A 928 31.17 26.68 -19.34
C LEU A 928 31.97 25.65 -20.16
N ILE A 929 32.82 24.87 -19.49
CA ILE A 929 33.52 23.71 -20.06
C ILE A 929 33.50 22.54 -19.07
N TYR A 930 33.81 21.33 -19.55
CA TYR A 930 34.06 20.16 -18.71
C TYR A 930 35.28 19.35 -19.16
N ARG A 931 36.00 18.76 -18.22
CA ARG A 931 37.14 17.87 -18.49
C ARG A 931 36.74 16.40 -18.40
N LYS A 932 36.99 15.63 -19.48
CA LYS A 932 36.80 14.17 -19.52
C LYS A 932 37.99 13.50 -20.18
N ASN A 933 38.60 12.51 -19.53
CA ASN A 933 39.77 11.78 -20.03
C ASN A 933 40.94 12.69 -20.50
N ASN A 934 41.20 13.79 -19.77
CA ASN A 934 42.16 14.85 -20.10
C ASN A 934 41.87 15.66 -21.39
N LEU A 935 40.68 15.53 -21.97
CA LEU A 935 40.15 16.44 -22.99
C LEU A 935 39.22 17.47 -22.33
N TYR A 936 39.38 18.73 -22.69
CA TYR A 936 38.44 19.81 -22.37
C TYR A 936 37.40 19.91 -23.50
N LYS A 937 36.13 20.06 -23.14
CA LYS A 937 34.99 20.21 -24.06
C LYS A 937 34.13 21.37 -23.60
N LEU A 938 33.48 22.05 -24.54
CA LEU A 938 32.37 22.96 -24.23
C LEU A 938 31.20 22.14 -23.61
N LEU A 939 30.42 22.78 -22.74
CA LEU A 939 29.13 22.24 -22.24
C LEU A 939 27.96 22.59 -23.17
#